data_AF-A0A853C374-F1
#
_entry.id   AF-A0A853C374-F1
#
_cell.length_a   1.000
_cell.length_b   1.000
_cell.length_c   1.000
_cell.angle_alpha   90.00
_cell.angle_beta   90.00
_cell.angle_gamma   90.00
#
_symmetry.space_group_name_H-M   'P 1'
#
loop_
_entity.id
_entity.type
_entity.pdbx_description
1 polymer ?
#
loop_
_entity_poly.entity_id
_entity_poly.type
_entity_poly.pdbx_seq_one_letter_code
_entity_poly.pdbx_strand_id
1 'polypeptide(L)'
;MLGRLTRAAVAAALVTTGLTTGLLLAGPAPQAAAHVERPAYWPDPKPDCSISPCAGGKVPDARSLASALDRGRVGQTRVVCQPDSLQRLRRSVAHARRHGYDERPTVHRRLTERRARTLLRVNERLFERCRYRQIQAAVTASGNNDRVVVMPGLYLEPHSRKQPTYDERCAPYRMKSDSGDPGALSHEYQIHCPNDANLVAVIGRGPDTAPTPDVPHEDRHGIPNVGDCIRCNLQLEGSGVSADDVVVEAGDPRAGNGGPSAAGHKKDVGIFVDRADGFVLRNVTVRHAREHNIYVIETDGYRLEQFKAFYGGAYGVLTFVGDHGLVQRCEAAGSGDSGLYPGSGADSTTNRYKPFYPKWRFSQTFRLCDSHHNTGGFSGTNSHGTLVERNNFFKNALGYTTDVFTAPGHPGFPQHGNVVRHNRFYSNNFNVFEPDSGVDPFIPAPVGTGLWLAGGNQNNVHHNWFYDNWRRGVMLFAVPDATVCTPVVEPTPVPGCNPLAVSTSFDNRFHHNRMGVNPDGLPARNGLDFWWDSFVGNTGNCWWANSGPGGRAVRSMPSNLPDCDEGTNPSSSIGLGNVVAEAELIGCLLGIEVEGPSGGPLCTWGQTPPRPGMRAAGDDPSALAAPTEAQRQLMAGICWLGLAARTCAPYDAETEPVESGRTWARSTELPAAYDGVEPVATQARLSELTCSWWRQADRAHRLGAVDRIEEFATGPIDGSVPYGFGAGMPDGWAVRMFQQRCSMFEAGGFALYKLYGAAAPFAAVAD
;
A
#
# COMPACT_ATOMS: atom_id res chain seq x y z
N MET A 1 -36.48 -29.31 24.05
CA MET A 1 -35.95 -28.59 22.88
C MET A 1 -35.35 -27.20 23.20
N LEU A 2 -35.65 -26.55 24.33
CA LEU A 2 -35.03 -25.25 24.69
C LEU A 2 -33.63 -25.34 25.36
N GLY A 3 -33.20 -26.49 25.89
CA GLY A 3 -31.92 -26.62 26.61
C GLY A 3 -30.67 -26.90 25.76
N ARG A 4 -30.81 -27.15 24.45
CA ARG A 4 -29.65 -27.38 23.53
C ARG A 4 -29.21 -26.12 22.79
N LEU A 5 -30.09 -25.12 22.65
CA LEU A 5 -29.78 -23.82 22.03
C LEU A 5 -28.95 -22.91 22.95
N THR A 6 -29.11 -23.03 24.27
CA THR A 6 -28.33 -22.24 25.24
C THR A 6 -26.90 -22.74 25.44
N ARG A 7 -26.63 -24.04 25.29
CA ARG A 7 -25.25 -24.58 25.36
C ARG A 7 -24.42 -24.24 24.12
N ALA A 8 -25.01 -24.14 22.93
CA ALA A 8 -24.32 -23.70 21.72
C ALA A 8 -24.00 -22.19 21.76
N ALA A 9 -24.91 -21.36 22.29
CA ALA A 9 -24.69 -19.93 22.45
C ALA A 9 -23.66 -19.60 23.56
N VAL A 10 -23.67 -20.35 24.67
CA VAL A 10 -22.67 -20.19 25.75
C VAL A 10 -21.30 -20.76 25.34
N ALA A 11 -21.26 -21.84 24.55
CA ALA A 11 -20.01 -22.33 23.96
C ALA A 11 -19.45 -21.35 22.92
N ALA A 12 -20.28 -20.68 22.12
CA ALA A 12 -19.80 -19.63 21.21
C ALA A 12 -19.26 -18.40 21.96
N ALA A 13 -19.89 -18.01 23.08
CA ALA A 13 -19.48 -16.86 23.90
C ALA A 13 -18.21 -17.09 24.74
N LEU A 14 -17.95 -18.34 25.19
CA LEU A 14 -16.70 -18.73 25.88
C LEU A 14 -15.52 -18.90 24.91
N VAL A 15 -15.81 -19.02 23.60
CA VAL A 15 -14.81 -19.22 22.54
C VAL A 15 -14.31 -17.90 21.99
N THR A 16 -15.20 -16.91 21.87
CA THR A 16 -14.81 -15.53 21.59
C THR A 16 -13.91 -14.96 22.69
N THR A 17 -14.10 -15.35 23.96
CA THR A 17 -13.22 -14.92 25.07
C THR A 17 -11.86 -15.63 25.10
N GLY A 18 -11.78 -16.89 24.67
CA GLY A 18 -10.52 -17.62 24.57
C GLY A 18 -9.62 -17.14 23.41
N LEU A 19 -10.21 -16.85 22.25
CA LEU A 19 -9.48 -16.28 21.10
C LEU A 19 -9.07 -14.83 21.34
N THR A 20 -9.86 -14.02 22.04
CA THR A 20 -9.44 -12.65 22.38
C THR A 20 -8.25 -12.65 23.32
N THR A 21 -8.15 -13.58 24.27
CA THR A 21 -7.03 -13.58 25.25
C THR A 21 -5.70 -14.04 24.64
N GLY A 22 -5.73 -14.94 23.64
CA GLY A 22 -4.55 -15.34 22.86
C GLY A 22 -4.14 -14.35 21.76
N LEU A 23 -5.09 -13.63 21.16
CA LEU A 23 -4.81 -12.56 20.18
C LEU A 23 -4.54 -11.19 20.80
N LEU A 24 -4.85 -10.98 22.09
CA LEU A 24 -4.48 -9.77 22.85
C LEU A 24 -2.97 -9.61 23.04
N LEU A 25 -2.21 -10.66 22.73
CA LEU A 25 -0.76 -10.67 22.70
C LEU A 25 -0.25 -10.68 21.25
N ALA A 26 -0.88 -9.98 20.30
CA ALA A 26 -0.38 -9.76 18.93
C ALA A 26 0.01 -8.27 18.75
N GLY A 27 1.24 -8.02 18.32
CA GLY A 27 1.86 -6.70 18.21
C GLY A 27 1.33 -5.97 16.99
N PRO A 28 1.65 -4.68 16.84
CA PRO A 28 1.30 -3.93 15.65
C PRO A 28 2.23 -4.31 14.48
N ALA A 29 1.63 -4.83 13.41
CA ALA A 29 2.34 -5.13 12.18
C ALA A 29 3.10 -3.87 11.68
N PRO A 30 4.27 -4.02 11.02
CA PRO A 30 4.99 -2.89 10.44
C PRO A 30 4.05 -2.13 9.50
N GLN A 31 3.62 -0.95 9.94
CA GLN A 31 2.94 0.00 9.09
C GLN A 31 3.95 0.44 8.02
N ALA A 32 3.53 0.38 6.75
CA ALA A 32 4.30 0.89 5.63
C ALA A 32 4.68 2.35 5.93
N ALA A 33 5.95 2.59 6.24
CA ALA A 33 6.45 3.88 6.68
C ALA A 33 6.63 4.82 5.46
N ALA A 34 5.52 5.33 4.94
CA ALA A 34 5.48 6.55 4.14
C ALA A 34 5.30 7.76 5.08
N HIS A 35 5.41 8.99 4.56
CA HIS A 35 5.09 10.22 5.29
C HIS A 35 3.84 10.07 6.16
N VAL A 36 3.92 10.53 7.40
CA VAL A 36 2.77 10.54 8.31
C VAL A 36 1.68 11.41 7.67
N GLU A 37 0.61 10.78 7.23
CA GLU A 37 -0.47 11.49 6.57
C GLU A 37 -1.21 12.38 7.57
N ARG A 38 -1.61 13.55 7.07
CA ARG A 38 -2.50 14.44 7.83
C ARG A 38 -3.88 13.79 7.98
N PRO A 39 -4.66 14.19 9.00
CA PRO A 39 -6.08 13.84 9.05
C PRO A 39 -6.76 14.20 7.73
N ALA A 40 -7.25 13.18 7.02
CA ALA A 40 -7.71 13.33 5.66
C ALA A 40 -9.23 13.10 5.52
N TYR A 41 -9.85 13.82 4.59
CA TYR A 41 -11.30 13.86 4.40
C TYR A 41 -11.68 13.58 2.95
N TRP A 42 -12.78 12.87 2.73
CA TRP A 42 -13.29 12.73 1.37
C TRP A 42 -13.80 14.09 0.87
N PRO A 43 -13.45 14.51 -0.36
CA PRO A 43 -13.92 15.77 -0.93
C PRO A 43 -15.44 15.74 -1.16
N ASP A 44 -16.07 16.92 -1.22
CA ASP A 44 -17.48 17.03 -1.61
C ASP A 44 -17.64 16.53 -3.06
N PRO A 45 -18.50 15.52 -3.32
CA PRO A 45 -18.72 15.01 -4.67
C PRO A 45 -19.50 15.98 -5.57
N LYS A 46 -19.93 17.15 -5.07
CA LYS A 46 -20.53 18.22 -5.87
C LYS A 46 -19.45 19.04 -6.58
N PRO A 47 -19.70 19.44 -7.84
CA PRO A 47 -18.76 20.29 -8.54
C PRO A 47 -18.72 21.70 -7.92
N ASP A 48 -17.52 22.26 -7.82
CA ASP A 48 -17.31 23.66 -7.44
C ASP A 48 -17.53 24.55 -8.66
N CYS A 49 -18.63 25.31 -8.63
CA CYS A 49 -19.03 26.24 -9.68
C CYS A 49 -18.71 27.71 -9.37
N SER A 50 -17.86 27.99 -8.37
CA SER A 50 -17.26 29.33 -8.19
C SER A 50 -16.35 29.72 -9.36
N ILE A 51 -15.87 28.72 -10.12
CA ILE A 51 -15.14 28.89 -11.36
C ILE A 51 -15.92 28.30 -12.55
N SER A 52 -15.61 28.76 -13.77
CA SER A 52 -16.21 28.26 -15.00
C SER A 52 -15.13 27.79 -15.99
N PRO A 53 -15.21 26.55 -16.52
CA PRO A 53 -16.16 25.49 -16.12
C PRO A 53 -15.99 25.07 -14.65
N CYS A 54 -17.04 24.51 -14.05
CA CYS A 54 -16.98 24.00 -12.68
C CYS A 54 -15.91 22.89 -12.55
N ALA A 55 -15.24 22.80 -11.40
CA ALA A 55 -14.29 21.74 -11.09
C ALA A 55 -14.93 20.61 -10.28
N GLY A 56 -14.39 19.39 -10.38
CA GLY A 56 -14.96 18.22 -9.70
C GLY A 56 -16.33 17.77 -10.22
N GLY A 57 -17.04 16.99 -9.41
CA GLY A 57 -18.28 16.29 -9.65
C GLY A 57 -18.24 15.15 -10.68
N LYS A 58 -17.09 14.92 -11.33
CA LYS A 58 -16.91 13.92 -12.39
C LYS A 58 -15.43 13.76 -12.75
N VAL A 59 -15.12 12.66 -13.46
CA VAL A 59 -13.83 12.50 -14.13
C VAL A 59 -13.65 13.63 -15.16
N PRO A 60 -12.55 14.41 -15.11
CA PRO A 60 -12.30 15.49 -16.06
C PRO A 60 -11.92 14.95 -17.44
N ASP A 61 -12.24 15.74 -18.48
CA ASP A 61 -11.82 15.44 -19.85
C ASP A 61 -10.45 16.04 -20.18
N ALA A 62 -9.56 15.19 -20.71
CA ALA A 62 -8.29 15.64 -21.26
C ALA A 62 -8.53 16.47 -22.54
N ARG A 63 -8.05 17.72 -22.53
CA ARG A 63 -8.06 18.58 -23.72
C ARG A 63 -7.06 18.06 -24.75
N SER A 64 -7.29 18.34 -26.03
CA SER A 64 -6.32 17.95 -27.08
C SER A 64 -5.04 18.79 -26.99
N LEU A 65 -3.88 18.22 -27.30
CA LEU A 65 -2.61 18.97 -27.32
C LEU A 65 -2.68 20.19 -28.27
N ALA A 66 -3.33 20.05 -29.43
CA ALA A 66 -3.47 21.15 -30.39
C ALA A 66 -4.26 22.33 -29.82
N SER A 67 -5.24 22.09 -28.94
CA SER A 67 -6.01 23.16 -28.28
C SER A 67 -5.19 24.01 -27.31
N ALA A 68 -3.99 23.59 -26.89
CA ALA A 68 -3.09 24.45 -26.11
C ALA A 68 -2.61 25.69 -26.91
N LEU A 69 -2.73 25.67 -28.23
CA LEU A 69 -2.39 26.81 -29.09
C LEU A 69 -3.54 27.80 -29.26
N ASP A 70 -4.77 27.41 -28.92
CA ASP A 70 -5.99 28.20 -29.08
C ASP A 70 -6.17 29.16 -27.89
N ARG A 71 -5.95 30.46 -28.13
CA ARG A 71 -6.06 31.50 -27.10
C ARG A 71 -7.51 31.85 -26.73
N GLY A 72 -8.50 31.36 -27.50
CA GLY A 72 -9.91 31.56 -27.19
C GLY A 72 -10.48 30.54 -26.20
N ARG A 73 -9.70 29.50 -25.85
CA ARG A 73 -10.09 28.52 -24.83
C ARG A 73 -9.88 29.08 -23.43
N VAL A 74 -10.71 28.62 -22.50
CA VAL A 74 -10.58 28.96 -21.07
C VAL A 74 -9.23 28.48 -20.53
N GLY A 75 -8.58 29.35 -19.75
CA GLY A 75 -7.27 29.13 -19.16
C GLY A 75 -6.11 29.52 -20.06
N GLN A 76 -4.96 29.81 -19.44
CA GLN A 76 -3.70 30.10 -20.11
C GLN A 76 -2.87 28.83 -20.30
N THR A 77 -2.18 28.73 -21.43
CA THR A 77 -1.20 27.67 -21.66
C THR A 77 0.21 28.17 -21.34
N ARG A 78 0.84 27.53 -20.35
CA ARG A 78 2.24 27.69 -19.97
C ARG A 78 3.05 26.58 -20.64
N VAL A 79 4.07 26.93 -21.43
CA VAL A 79 4.91 25.93 -22.11
C VAL A 79 6.28 25.84 -21.44
N VAL A 80 6.65 24.61 -21.06
CA VAL A 80 7.95 24.24 -20.49
C VAL A 80 8.76 23.52 -21.57
N CYS A 81 10.00 23.91 -21.79
CA CYS A 81 10.86 23.26 -22.78
C CYS A 81 12.35 23.35 -22.42
N GLN A 82 13.13 22.43 -22.98
CA GLN A 82 14.58 22.48 -23.03
C GLN A 82 15.06 23.04 -24.38
N PRO A 83 16.29 23.57 -24.50
CA PRO A 83 16.82 24.07 -25.77
C PRO A 83 16.76 23.05 -26.92
N ASP A 84 16.88 21.75 -26.59
CA ASP A 84 16.90 20.65 -27.57
C ASP A 84 15.57 19.88 -27.69
N SER A 85 14.47 20.38 -27.09
CA SER A 85 13.18 19.67 -27.05
C SER A 85 12.64 19.32 -28.45
N LEU A 86 12.74 20.22 -29.43
CA LEU A 86 12.33 19.93 -30.81
C LEU A 86 13.22 18.88 -31.48
N GLN A 87 14.51 18.86 -31.15
CA GLN A 87 15.42 17.85 -31.69
C GLN A 87 15.07 16.47 -31.14
N ARG A 88 14.80 16.37 -29.83
CA ARG A 88 14.31 15.15 -29.17
C ARG A 88 13.02 14.66 -29.79
N LEU A 89 12.04 15.56 -29.99
CA LEU A 89 10.78 15.22 -30.64
C LEU A 89 10.99 14.69 -32.06
N ARG A 90 11.80 15.34 -32.90
CA ARG A 90 12.07 14.89 -34.27
C ARG A 90 12.67 13.48 -34.29
N ARG A 91 13.59 13.18 -33.36
CA ARG A 91 14.15 11.83 -33.19
C ARG A 91 13.07 10.82 -32.78
N SER A 92 12.26 11.15 -31.78
CA SER A 92 11.17 10.30 -31.29
C SER A 92 10.13 10.01 -32.38
N VAL A 93 9.69 11.04 -33.12
CA VAL A 93 8.79 10.90 -34.27
C VAL A 93 9.39 9.99 -35.34
N ALA A 94 10.66 10.18 -35.70
CA ALA A 94 11.32 9.35 -36.70
C ALA A 94 11.42 7.89 -36.25
N HIS A 95 11.75 7.65 -34.97
CA HIS A 95 11.78 6.32 -34.37
C HIS A 95 10.39 5.67 -34.37
N ALA A 96 9.38 6.37 -33.84
CA ALA A 96 8.01 5.88 -33.74
C ALA A 96 7.34 5.59 -35.10
N ARG A 97 7.78 6.24 -36.18
CA ARG A 97 7.34 5.93 -37.54
C ARG A 97 8.01 4.68 -38.12
N ARG A 98 9.31 4.48 -37.85
CA ARG A 98 10.07 3.36 -38.40
C ARG A 98 9.87 2.06 -37.60
N HIS A 99 9.97 2.17 -36.28
CA HIS A 99 10.04 1.03 -35.38
C HIS A 99 8.81 0.93 -34.48
N GLY A 100 8.05 2.02 -34.32
CA GLY A 100 6.99 2.10 -33.33
C GLY A 100 7.50 2.55 -31.96
N TYR A 101 6.63 2.47 -30.95
CA TYR A 101 6.90 2.85 -29.57
C TYR A 101 5.95 2.08 -28.64
N ASP A 102 6.40 1.83 -27.42
CA ASP A 102 5.61 1.15 -26.40
C ASP A 102 4.88 2.19 -25.53
N GLU A 103 3.55 2.17 -25.57
CA GLU A 103 2.76 2.94 -24.59
C GLU A 103 2.91 2.34 -23.19
N ARG A 104 3.04 1.01 -23.15
CA ARG A 104 3.26 0.13 -22.00
C ARG A 104 3.65 -1.26 -22.53
N PRO A 105 4.19 -2.18 -21.72
CA PRO A 105 4.78 -3.44 -22.20
C PRO A 105 3.87 -4.29 -23.09
N THR A 106 2.57 -4.29 -22.81
CA THR A 106 1.59 -5.07 -23.59
C THR A 106 1.00 -4.33 -24.80
N VAL A 107 1.39 -3.07 -25.05
CA VAL A 107 0.83 -2.23 -26.12
C VAL A 107 1.93 -1.50 -26.88
N HIS A 108 2.36 -2.13 -27.97
CA HIS A 108 3.20 -1.52 -28.99
C HIS A 108 2.36 -0.76 -30.02
N ARG A 109 2.76 0.45 -30.39
CA ARG A 109 2.06 1.33 -31.34
C ARG A 109 2.98 1.85 -32.44
N ARG A 110 2.40 2.23 -33.58
CA ARG A 110 3.11 2.95 -34.65
C ARG A 110 2.52 4.33 -34.88
N LEU A 111 3.38 5.31 -35.14
CA LEU A 111 2.97 6.68 -35.44
C LEU A 111 2.69 6.84 -36.94
N THR A 112 1.46 7.23 -37.30
CA THR A 112 1.12 7.48 -38.71
C THR A 112 1.75 8.78 -39.20
N GLU A 113 1.99 8.89 -40.51
CA GLU A 113 2.60 10.08 -41.11
C GLU A 113 1.76 11.35 -40.86
N ARG A 114 0.43 11.26 -40.96
CA ARG A 114 -0.47 12.36 -40.66
C ARG A 114 -0.34 12.83 -39.21
N ARG A 115 -0.34 11.89 -38.24
CA ARG A 115 -0.16 12.22 -36.81
C ARG A 115 1.22 12.80 -36.54
N ALA A 116 2.27 12.25 -37.15
CA ALA A 116 3.62 12.77 -37.05
C ALA A 116 3.74 14.23 -37.53
N ARG A 117 3.20 14.55 -38.71
CA ARG A 117 3.19 15.93 -39.23
C ARG A 117 2.44 16.88 -38.31
N THR A 118 1.27 16.47 -37.81
CA THR A 118 0.49 17.28 -36.87
C THR A 118 1.26 17.51 -35.57
N LEU A 119 1.84 16.46 -34.99
CA LEU A 119 2.57 16.54 -33.72
C LEU A 119 3.78 17.48 -33.81
N LEU A 120 4.57 17.38 -34.89
CA LEU A 120 5.69 18.27 -35.15
C LEU A 120 5.23 19.73 -35.29
N ARG A 121 4.22 20.00 -36.12
CA ARG A 121 3.69 21.36 -36.33
C ARG A 121 3.17 21.99 -35.05
N VAL A 122 2.45 21.23 -34.22
CA VAL A 122 1.94 21.71 -32.94
C VAL A 122 3.11 22.03 -32.00
N ASN A 123 4.10 21.14 -31.90
CA ASN A 123 5.25 21.35 -31.03
C ASN A 123 6.17 22.49 -31.48
N GLU A 124 6.34 22.74 -32.77
CA GLU A 124 7.10 23.89 -33.28
C GLU A 124 6.48 25.20 -32.79
N ARG A 125 5.14 25.32 -32.86
CA ARG A 125 4.41 26.49 -32.32
C ARG A 125 4.41 26.56 -30.79
N LEU A 126 4.42 25.41 -30.10
CA LEU A 126 4.57 25.40 -28.63
C LEU A 126 5.96 25.88 -28.22
N PHE A 127 7.00 25.48 -28.95
CA PHE A 127 8.38 25.90 -28.69
C PHE A 127 8.55 27.42 -28.80
N GLU A 128 7.92 28.06 -29.79
CA GLU A 128 7.88 29.53 -29.91
C GLU A 128 7.23 30.22 -28.71
N ARG A 129 6.33 29.51 -28.00
CA ARG A 129 5.64 29.99 -26.79
C ARG A 129 6.31 29.55 -25.49
N CYS A 130 7.44 28.85 -25.56
CA CYS A 130 8.15 28.38 -24.39
C CYS A 130 8.68 29.55 -23.56
N ARG A 131 8.25 29.60 -22.29
CA ARG A 131 8.67 30.62 -21.31
C ARG A 131 9.27 30.03 -20.04
N TYR A 132 9.15 28.72 -19.86
CA TYR A 132 9.58 28.02 -18.64
C TYR A 132 10.62 26.95 -18.96
N ARG A 133 11.55 26.74 -18.03
CA ARG A 133 12.56 25.67 -18.07
C ARG A 133 12.35 24.61 -17.00
N GLN A 134 11.42 24.86 -16.08
CA GLN A 134 11.08 24.03 -14.93
C GLN A 134 9.56 23.92 -14.85
N ILE A 135 9.07 22.72 -14.56
CA ILE A 135 7.65 22.39 -14.47
C ILE A 135 7.03 23.10 -13.27
N GLN A 136 7.68 23.07 -12.11
CA GLN A 136 7.20 23.73 -10.89
C GLN A 136 6.94 25.21 -11.14
N ALA A 137 7.87 25.91 -11.81
CA ALA A 137 7.71 27.34 -12.09
C ALA A 137 6.48 27.64 -12.98
N ALA A 138 6.17 26.74 -13.93
CA ALA A 138 4.97 26.87 -14.75
C ALA A 138 3.70 26.57 -13.95
N VAL A 139 3.71 25.55 -13.10
CA VAL A 139 2.60 25.20 -12.20
C VAL A 139 2.30 26.34 -11.23
N THR A 140 3.31 26.89 -10.56
CA THR A 140 3.14 28.03 -9.63
C THR A 140 2.53 29.25 -10.33
N ALA A 141 2.91 29.51 -11.58
CA ALA A 141 2.37 30.61 -12.38
C ALA A 141 0.98 30.33 -13.00
N SER A 142 0.45 29.12 -12.84
CA SER A 142 -0.87 28.73 -13.35
C SER A 142 -1.97 28.97 -12.33
N GLY A 143 -3.14 29.38 -12.83
CA GLY A 143 -4.38 29.46 -12.07
C GLY A 143 -5.41 28.40 -12.49
N ASN A 144 -6.68 28.63 -12.16
CA ASN A 144 -7.79 27.75 -12.54
C ASN A 144 -7.89 27.58 -14.06
N ASN A 145 -8.22 26.37 -14.52
CA ASN A 145 -8.41 25.98 -15.93
C ASN A 145 -7.16 26.07 -16.83
N ASP A 146 -6.02 26.47 -16.30
CA ASP A 146 -4.78 26.60 -17.05
C ASP A 146 -4.24 25.25 -17.55
N ARG A 147 -3.26 25.30 -18.45
CA ARG A 147 -2.50 24.15 -18.92
C ARG A 147 -1.02 24.38 -18.74
N VAL A 148 -0.31 23.35 -18.30
CA VAL A 148 1.13 23.25 -18.38
C VAL A 148 1.46 22.19 -19.43
N VAL A 149 2.05 22.62 -20.54
CA VAL A 149 2.49 21.72 -21.62
C VAL A 149 4.00 21.59 -21.56
N VAL A 150 4.47 20.36 -21.35
CA VAL A 150 5.88 20.04 -21.16
C VAL A 150 6.42 19.38 -22.43
N MET A 151 7.42 20.01 -23.05
CA MET A 151 8.02 19.49 -24.28
C MET A 151 9.03 18.37 -24.00
N PRO A 152 9.38 17.53 -25.00
CA PRO A 152 10.31 16.43 -24.79
C PRO A 152 11.61 16.85 -24.11
N GLY A 153 12.02 16.15 -23.06
CA GLY A 153 13.14 16.52 -22.21
C GLY A 153 13.20 15.74 -20.90
N LEU A 154 14.32 15.90 -20.22
CA LEU A 154 14.54 15.45 -18.84
C LEU A 154 14.45 16.66 -17.92
N TYR A 155 13.59 16.60 -16.92
CA TYR A 155 13.27 17.69 -16.01
C TYR A 155 13.68 17.31 -14.59
N LEU A 156 14.74 17.97 -14.11
CA LEU A 156 15.30 17.75 -12.78
C LEU A 156 14.74 18.72 -11.73
N GLU A 157 14.08 19.81 -12.13
CA GLU A 157 13.61 20.86 -11.21
C GLU A 157 14.72 21.36 -10.23
N PRO A 158 15.85 21.91 -10.74
CA PRO A 158 16.98 22.33 -9.90
C PRO A 158 16.63 23.37 -8.83
N HIS A 159 15.55 24.15 -8.98
CA HIS A 159 15.07 25.04 -7.94
C HIS A 159 14.41 24.26 -6.81
N SER A 160 13.44 23.38 -7.12
CA SER A 160 12.78 22.53 -6.13
C SER A 160 13.78 21.66 -5.36
N ARG A 161 14.75 21.05 -6.06
CA ARG A 161 15.81 20.24 -5.45
C ARG A 161 16.70 21.00 -4.46
N LYS A 162 16.81 22.32 -4.60
CA LYS A 162 17.61 23.17 -3.70
C LYS A 162 16.83 23.65 -2.48
N GLN A 163 15.51 23.54 -2.49
CA GLN A 163 14.72 23.90 -1.33
C GLN A 163 15.05 22.95 -0.18
N PRO A 164 15.16 23.43 1.07
CA PRO A 164 15.41 22.56 2.21
C PRO A 164 14.32 21.50 2.36
N THR A 165 14.67 20.39 2.99
CA THR A 165 13.69 19.40 3.44
C THR A 165 13.62 19.48 4.97
N TYR A 166 12.42 19.47 5.53
CA TYR A 166 12.13 19.86 6.91
C TYR A 166 12.57 21.29 7.23
N ASP A 167 12.23 22.24 6.35
CA ASP A 167 12.58 23.65 6.56
C ASP A 167 11.93 24.17 7.86
N GLU A 168 12.74 24.71 8.77
CA GLU A 168 12.28 25.22 10.06
C GLU A 168 11.22 26.32 9.91
N ARG A 169 11.25 27.07 8.80
CA ARG A 169 10.24 28.11 8.50
C ARG A 169 8.85 27.52 8.28
N CYS A 170 8.78 26.23 7.98
CA CYS A 170 7.54 25.50 7.72
C CYS A 170 7.03 24.77 8.96
N ALA A 171 7.80 24.71 10.05
CA ALA A 171 7.40 24.09 11.31
C ALA A 171 6.05 24.59 11.86
N PRO A 172 5.69 25.90 11.76
CA PRO A 172 4.38 26.38 12.23
C PRO A 172 3.18 25.80 11.48
N TYR A 173 3.38 25.24 10.28
CA TYR A 173 2.32 24.66 9.46
C TYR A 173 2.23 23.15 9.58
N ARG A 174 3.07 22.52 10.41
CA ARG A 174 2.92 21.10 10.73
C ARG A 174 1.66 20.89 11.56
N MET A 175 1.09 19.70 11.44
CA MET A 175 -0.04 19.30 12.27
C MET A 175 0.17 17.92 12.84
N LYS A 176 -0.66 17.59 13.83
CA LYS A 176 -0.72 16.23 14.34
C LYS A 176 -1.42 15.33 13.33
N SER A 177 -0.92 14.12 13.18
CA SER A 177 -1.70 13.02 12.63
C SER A 177 -2.82 12.62 13.58
N ASP A 178 -3.68 11.70 13.15
CA ASP A 178 -4.71 11.13 14.01
C ASP A 178 -4.13 10.35 15.20
N SER A 179 -2.93 9.76 15.06
CA SER A 179 -2.15 9.17 16.16
C SER A 179 -1.59 10.23 17.14
N GLY A 180 -1.65 11.51 16.79
CA GLY A 180 -1.13 12.60 17.61
C GLY A 180 0.33 12.96 17.32
N ASP A 181 0.97 12.29 16.36
CA ASP A 181 2.35 12.55 15.96
C ASP A 181 2.46 13.92 15.26
N PRO A 182 3.35 14.82 15.70
CA PRO A 182 3.43 16.20 15.19
C PRO A 182 4.09 16.33 13.80
N GLY A 183 4.24 15.22 13.07
CA GLY A 183 5.02 15.12 11.84
C GLY A 183 4.25 15.32 10.54
N ALA A 184 2.91 15.40 10.59
CA ALA A 184 2.10 15.45 9.37
C ALA A 184 2.16 16.80 8.66
N LEU A 185 2.19 16.77 7.32
CA LEU A 185 2.23 17.95 6.48
C LEU A 185 0.80 18.42 6.15
N SER A 186 0.35 19.51 6.76
CA SER A 186 -0.98 20.08 6.53
C SER A 186 -1.17 20.65 5.12
N HIS A 187 -2.40 21.01 4.73
CA HIS A 187 -2.63 21.74 3.48
C HIS A 187 -1.91 23.08 3.45
N GLU A 188 -1.94 23.80 4.58
CA GLU A 188 -1.25 25.07 4.75
C GLU A 188 0.28 24.89 4.58
N TYR A 189 0.85 23.79 5.06
CA TYR A 189 2.26 23.45 4.82
C TYR A 189 2.58 23.39 3.34
N GLN A 190 1.71 22.73 2.56
CA GLN A 190 1.89 22.55 1.13
C GLN A 190 1.74 23.86 0.34
N ILE A 191 0.96 24.82 0.86
CA ILE A 191 0.84 26.17 0.30
C ILE A 191 2.13 26.98 0.51
N HIS A 192 2.64 27.02 1.74
CA HIS A 192 3.82 27.86 2.08
C HIS A 192 5.14 27.21 1.69
N CYS A 193 5.21 25.89 1.71
CA CYS A 193 6.43 25.11 1.53
C CYS A 193 6.26 23.98 0.49
N PRO A 194 5.76 24.30 -0.72
CA PRO A 194 5.36 23.30 -1.71
C PRO A 194 6.49 22.38 -2.15
N ASN A 195 7.74 22.85 -2.09
CA ASN A 195 8.91 22.11 -2.55
C ASN A 195 9.81 21.58 -1.42
N ASP A 196 9.31 21.59 -0.18
CA ASP A 196 10.01 20.97 0.94
C ASP A 196 10.09 19.45 0.74
N ALA A 197 8.94 18.80 0.60
CA ALA A 197 8.83 17.36 0.33
C ALA A 197 8.68 17.03 -1.17
N ASN A 198 8.23 17.98 -2.01
CA ASN A 198 7.79 17.67 -3.38
C ASN A 198 8.69 18.29 -4.46
N LEU A 199 8.99 17.54 -5.51
CA LEU A 199 9.71 18.06 -6.67
C LEU A 199 8.83 19.00 -7.51
N VAL A 200 7.60 18.57 -7.81
CA VAL A 200 6.53 19.38 -8.41
C VAL A 200 5.29 19.28 -7.53
N ALA A 201 4.78 20.40 -7.04
CA ALA A 201 3.56 20.50 -6.24
C ALA A 201 2.48 21.30 -6.97
N VAL A 202 1.32 20.66 -7.15
CA VAL A 202 0.09 21.23 -7.69
C VAL A 202 -0.89 21.41 -6.54
N ILE A 203 -1.01 22.64 -6.04
CA ILE A 203 -1.94 22.97 -4.97
C ILE A 203 -3.21 23.58 -5.57
N GLY A 204 -4.33 22.90 -5.45
CA GLY A 204 -5.58 23.27 -6.11
C GLY A 204 -6.41 24.31 -5.38
N ARG A 205 -6.45 24.22 -4.06
CA ARG A 205 -7.18 25.13 -3.16
C ARG A 205 -6.23 26.12 -2.50
N GLY A 206 -6.74 27.31 -2.19
CA GLY A 206 -6.05 28.29 -1.35
C GLY A 206 -6.13 27.93 0.13
N PRO A 207 -5.60 28.80 1.02
CA PRO A 207 -5.66 28.60 2.47
C PRO A 207 -7.08 28.30 2.95
N ASP A 208 -7.18 27.44 3.95
CA ASP A 208 -8.46 27.12 4.58
C ASP A 208 -9.05 28.38 5.24
N THR A 209 -10.38 28.50 5.18
CA THR A 209 -11.14 29.67 5.68
C THR A 209 -11.14 29.78 7.21
N ALA A 210 -10.75 28.72 7.90
CA ALA A 210 -10.54 28.65 9.34
C ALA A 210 -9.57 27.49 9.65
N PRO A 211 -8.91 27.48 10.83
CA PRO A 211 -7.98 26.42 11.21
C PRO A 211 -8.58 25.02 11.05
N THR A 212 -7.78 24.07 10.62
CA THR A 212 -8.16 22.64 10.61
C THR A 212 -8.50 22.21 12.03
N PRO A 213 -9.54 21.37 12.25
CA PRO A 213 -9.88 20.90 13.59
C PRO A 213 -8.69 20.24 14.30
N ASP A 214 -8.38 20.68 15.53
CA ASP A 214 -7.31 20.09 16.37
C ASP A 214 -7.56 18.61 16.69
N VAL A 215 -8.85 18.25 16.83
CA VAL A 215 -9.31 16.87 16.88
C VAL A 215 -10.04 16.60 15.57
N PRO A 216 -9.52 15.68 14.74
CA PRO A 216 -10.19 15.29 13.50
C PRO A 216 -11.62 14.80 13.75
N HIS A 217 -12.55 15.12 12.85
CA HIS A 217 -13.92 14.65 12.98
C HIS A 217 -13.99 13.13 12.81
N GLU A 218 -14.88 12.45 13.53
CA GLU A 218 -15.11 11.02 13.30
C GLU A 218 -15.70 10.79 11.89
N ASP A 219 -16.65 11.65 11.49
CA ASP A 219 -17.16 11.70 10.13
C ASP A 219 -16.18 12.44 9.21
N ARG A 220 -15.63 11.72 8.23
CA ARG A 220 -14.65 12.25 7.26
C ARG A 220 -15.27 12.74 5.96
N HIS A 221 -16.59 12.81 5.86
CA HIS A 221 -17.26 13.34 4.68
C HIS A 221 -17.18 14.87 4.62
N GLY A 222 -16.48 15.39 3.62
CA GLY A 222 -16.33 16.83 3.38
C GLY A 222 -15.11 17.40 4.09
N ILE A 223 -14.22 18.01 3.31
CA ILE A 223 -13.03 18.69 3.81
C ILE A 223 -13.47 19.93 4.62
N PRO A 224 -13.12 20.03 5.92
CA PRO A 224 -13.47 21.19 6.73
C PRO A 224 -12.81 22.46 6.21
N ASN A 225 -13.55 23.58 6.25
CA ASN A 225 -13.05 24.93 5.99
C ASN A 225 -12.33 25.13 4.63
N VAL A 226 -12.60 24.26 3.65
CA VAL A 226 -11.89 24.26 2.36
C VAL A 226 -11.82 25.66 1.72
N GLY A 227 -10.62 26.05 1.29
CA GLY A 227 -10.38 27.32 0.62
C GLY A 227 -10.94 27.41 -0.81
N ASP A 228 -10.76 28.58 -1.43
CA ASP A 228 -11.16 28.82 -2.82
C ASP A 228 -10.34 27.98 -3.82
N CYS A 229 -10.95 27.61 -4.94
CA CYS A 229 -10.20 27.08 -6.09
C CYS A 229 -9.21 28.15 -6.61
N ILE A 230 -7.91 27.84 -6.56
CA ILE A 230 -6.84 28.69 -7.13
C ILE A 230 -6.16 28.04 -8.34
N ARG A 231 -6.21 26.71 -8.44
CA ARG A 231 -5.61 25.91 -9.53
C ARG A 231 -6.40 24.65 -9.86
N CYS A 232 -7.72 24.69 -9.69
CA CYS A 232 -8.63 23.63 -10.11
C CYS A 232 -8.71 23.55 -11.66
N ASN A 233 -9.11 22.40 -12.21
CA ASN A 233 -9.15 22.10 -13.65
C ASN A 233 -7.79 22.23 -14.39
N LEU A 234 -6.67 22.27 -13.65
CA LEU A 234 -5.33 22.32 -14.24
C LEU A 234 -5.05 21.04 -15.03
N GLN A 235 -4.47 21.18 -16.23
CA GLN A 235 -3.94 20.04 -16.97
C GLN A 235 -2.42 20.16 -17.15
N LEU A 236 -1.68 19.15 -16.68
CA LEU A 236 -0.26 18.97 -16.88
C LEU A 236 -0.06 17.85 -17.91
N GLU A 237 0.44 18.18 -19.10
CA GLU A 237 0.63 17.19 -20.17
C GLU A 237 2.00 17.28 -20.85
N GLY A 238 2.57 16.11 -21.19
CA GLY A 238 3.72 16.02 -22.09
C GLY A 238 3.31 16.10 -23.56
N SER A 239 4.09 16.81 -24.38
CA SER A 239 3.77 17.02 -25.81
C SER A 239 4.48 16.07 -26.78
N GLY A 240 5.16 15.05 -26.25
CA GLY A 240 5.88 14.02 -27.01
C GLY A 240 4.98 12.99 -27.72
N VAL A 241 5.59 12.06 -28.43
CA VAL A 241 4.94 10.88 -29.02
C VAL A 241 4.41 9.95 -27.93
N SER A 242 5.17 9.80 -26.84
CA SER A 242 4.85 8.95 -25.70
C SER A 242 5.35 9.55 -24.39
N ALA A 243 4.98 8.93 -23.26
CA ALA A 243 5.43 9.30 -21.92
C ALA A 243 6.96 9.23 -21.76
N ASP A 244 7.66 8.44 -22.57
CA ASP A 244 9.14 8.35 -22.53
C ASP A 244 9.83 9.63 -23.00
N ASP A 245 9.12 10.51 -23.71
CA ASP A 245 9.71 11.73 -24.24
C ASP A 245 9.82 12.83 -23.17
N VAL A 246 9.02 12.77 -22.10
CA VAL A 246 8.98 13.77 -21.03
C VAL A 246 9.19 13.07 -19.69
N VAL A 247 10.37 13.24 -19.11
CA VAL A 247 10.76 12.58 -17.87
C VAL A 247 10.90 13.60 -16.74
N VAL A 248 10.11 13.42 -15.69
CA VAL A 248 10.26 14.08 -14.39
C VAL A 248 11.10 13.16 -13.51
N GLU A 249 12.32 13.60 -13.23
CA GLU A 249 13.32 12.82 -12.51
C GLU A 249 13.47 13.38 -11.10
N ALA A 250 13.06 12.61 -10.09
CA ALA A 250 13.17 13.00 -8.69
C ALA A 250 14.45 12.52 -8.00
N GLY A 251 15.28 11.72 -8.68
CA GLY A 251 16.53 11.16 -8.15
C GLY A 251 17.74 11.35 -9.07
N ASP A 252 18.52 10.27 -9.27
CA ASP A 252 19.69 10.24 -10.14
C ASP A 252 19.30 9.88 -11.59
N PRO A 253 19.44 10.82 -12.55
CA PRO A 253 19.15 10.55 -13.95
C PRO A 253 19.96 9.40 -14.57
N ARG A 254 21.11 9.02 -13.98
CA ARG A 254 21.95 7.91 -14.46
C ARG A 254 21.29 6.54 -14.30
N ALA A 255 20.35 6.39 -13.37
CA ALA A 255 19.61 5.14 -13.17
C ALA A 255 18.64 4.82 -14.32
N GLY A 256 18.31 5.81 -15.18
CA GLY A 256 17.42 5.59 -16.31
C GLY A 256 16.01 5.21 -15.84
N ASN A 257 15.35 4.25 -16.48
CA ASN A 257 14.06 3.72 -16.01
C ASN A 257 14.26 2.47 -15.14
N GLY A 258 15.42 2.31 -14.51
CA GLY A 258 15.82 1.15 -13.71
C GLY A 258 16.00 1.48 -12.22
N GLY A 259 16.29 0.46 -11.42
CA GLY A 259 16.52 0.61 -9.99
C GLY A 259 17.96 1.01 -9.62
N PRO A 260 18.27 1.06 -8.31
CA PRO A 260 17.37 0.69 -7.21
C PRO A 260 16.20 1.67 -7.03
N SER A 261 15.12 1.25 -6.36
CA SER A 261 14.04 2.15 -5.94
C SER A 261 14.60 3.38 -5.22
N ALA A 262 14.00 4.56 -5.47
CA ALA A 262 14.45 5.84 -4.92
C ALA A 262 15.92 6.20 -5.21
N ALA A 263 16.50 5.67 -6.30
CA ALA A 263 17.90 5.90 -6.68
C ALA A 263 18.26 7.39 -6.68
N GLY A 264 19.11 7.81 -5.73
CA GLY A 264 19.61 9.17 -5.63
C GLY A 264 18.53 10.24 -5.41
N HIS A 265 17.37 9.86 -4.86
CA HIS A 265 16.23 10.73 -4.58
C HIS A 265 16.63 12.09 -3.98
N LYS A 266 15.87 13.12 -4.32
CA LYS A 266 16.07 14.50 -3.85
C LYS A 266 14.88 15.07 -3.11
N LYS A 267 13.71 14.50 -3.34
CA LYS A 267 12.43 14.87 -2.76
C LYS A 267 11.61 13.60 -2.57
N ASP A 268 10.67 13.68 -1.65
CA ASP A 268 9.90 12.52 -1.24
C ASP A 268 8.82 12.18 -2.26
N VAL A 269 8.27 13.22 -2.89
CA VAL A 269 7.27 13.09 -3.94
C VAL A 269 7.78 13.68 -5.26
N GLY A 270 7.57 12.97 -6.36
CA GLY A 270 7.86 13.46 -7.71
C GLY A 270 6.86 14.53 -8.17
N ILE A 271 5.58 14.16 -8.27
CA ILE A 271 4.47 15.07 -8.55
C ILE A 271 3.42 14.91 -7.45
N PHE A 272 3.28 15.94 -6.62
CA PHE A 272 2.28 16.03 -5.56
C PHE A 272 1.09 16.89 -6.03
N VAL A 273 -0.12 16.43 -5.76
CA VAL A 273 -1.38 17.06 -6.16
C VAL A 273 -2.30 17.10 -4.96
N ASP A 274 -2.54 18.31 -4.45
CA ASP A 274 -3.31 18.53 -3.22
C ASP A 274 -4.58 19.33 -3.51
N ARG A 275 -5.73 18.73 -3.22
CA ARG A 275 -7.07 19.34 -3.41
C ARG A 275 -7.25 19.98 -4.80
N ALA A 276 -6.75 19.35 -5.86
CA ALA A 276 -6.77 19.92 -7.21
C ALA A 276 -7.92 19.36 -8.04
N ASP A 277 -9.13 19.77 -7.69
CA ASP A 277 -10.35 19.25 -8.31
C ASP A 277 -10.35 19.47 -9.83
N GLY A 278 -10.71 18.45 -10.59
CA GLY A 278 -10.65 18.45 -12.06
C GLY A 278 -9.27 18.27 -12.68
N PHE A 279 -8.24 17.86 -11.92
CA PHE A 279 -6.86 17.75 -12.41
C PHE A 279 -6.67 16.68 -13.50
N VAL A 280 -5.79 16.97 -14.47
CA VAL A 280 -5.35 16.00 -15.47
C VAL A 280 -3.83 15.93 -15.54
N LEU A 281 -3.27 14.73 -15.42
CA LEU A 281 -1.88 14.40 -15.75
C LEU A 281 -1.85 13.51 -16.99
N ARG A 282 -1.01 13.85 -17.97
CA ARG A 282 -0.93 13.03 -19.20
C ARG A 282 0.44 12.99 -19.87
N ASN A 283 0.81 11.83 -20.42
CA ASN A 283 1.95 11.68 -21.33
C ASN A 283 3.30 12.07 -20.72
N VAL A 284 3.55 11.64 -19.49
CA VAL A 284 4.80 11.89 -18.75
C VAL A 284 5.30 10.62 -18.06
N THR A 285 6.60 10.53 -17.87
CA THR A 285 7.25 9.56 -16.98
C THR A 285 7.68 10.26 -15.71
N VAL A 286 7.41 9.67 -14.54
CA VAL A 286 7.88 10.16 -13.23
C VAL A 286 8.64 9.05 -12.52
N ARG A 287 9.81 9.34 -11.96
CA ARG A 287 10.67 8.29 -11.39
C ARG A 287 11.58 8.74 -10.25
N HIS A 288 11.99 7.76 -9.44
CA HIS A 288 12.97 7.85 -8.35
C HIS A 288 12.67 8.87 -7.24
N ALA A 289 11.39 9.14 -6.97
CA ALA A 289 11.02 9.82 -5.74
C ALA A 289 11.35 8.93 -4.53
N ARG A 290 11.66 9.53 -3.38
CA ARG A 290 11.94 8.77 -2.16
C ARG A 290 10.78 7.87 -1.79
N GLU A 291 9.56 8.38 -1.90
CA GLU A 291 8.35 7.68 -1.52
C GLU A 291 7.44 7.50 -2.72
N HIS A 292 6.92 8.59 -3.29
CA HIS A 292 5.83 8.51 -4.26
C HIS A 292 6.18 9.23 -5.54
N ASN A 293 6.14 8.53 -6.68
CA ASN A 293 6.37 9.23 -7.94
C ASN A 293 5.22 10.19 -8.26
N ILE A 294 3.98 9.74 -8.13
CA ILE A 294 2.78 10.59 -8.29
C ILE A 294 1.89 10.41 -7.06
N TYR A 295 1.53 11.52 -6.39
CA TYR A 295 0.65 11.51 -5.23
C TYR A 295 -0.51 12.49 -5.42
N VAL A 296 -1.75 12.01 -5.35
CA VAL A 296 -2.99 12.81 -5.39
C VAL A 296 -3.74 12.62 -4.07
N ILE A 297 -4.04 13.70 -3.35
CA ILE A 297 -4.75 13.65 -2.07
C ILE A 297 -5.94 14.61 -2.04
N GLU A 298 -7.04 14.20 -1.38
CA GLU A 298 -8.22 15.03 -1.08
C GLU A 298 -8.79 15.74 -2.32
N THR A 299 -8.81 15.04 -3.45
CA THR A 299 -9.15 15.62 -4.76
C THR A 299 -10.37 14.94 -5.36
N ASP A 300 -11.35 15.73 -5.78
CA ASP A 300 -12.52 15.28 -6.52
C ASP A 300 -12.34 15.50 -8.03
N GLY A 301 -12.47 14.42 -8.79
CA GLY A 301 -12.36 14.45 -10.24
C GLY A 301 -10.92 14.61 -10.68
N TYR A 302 -10.24 13.50 -10.99
CA TYR A 302 -8.91 13.55 -11.59
C TYR A 302 -8.74 12.51 -12.69
N ARG A 303 -7.84 12.79 -13.64
CA ARG A 303 -7.45 11.85 -14.69
C ARG A 303 -5.93 11.76 -14.80
N LEU A 304 -5.39 10.58 -14.51
CA LEU A 304 -4.01 10.21 -14.79
C LEU A 304 -4.00 9.26 -15.98
N GLU A 305 -3.41 9.67 -17.10
CA GLU A 305 -3.58 8.95 -18.36
C GLU A 305 -2.29 8.92 -19.20
N GLN A 306 -1.95 7.77 -19.80
CA GLN A 306 -0.73 7.67 -20.64
C GLN A 306 0.53 8.10 -19.89
N PHE A 307 0.77 7.55 -18.70
CA PHE A 307 1.95 7.91 -17.91
C PHE A 307 2.74 6.66 -17.53
N LYS A 308 3.98 6.88 -17.13
CA LYS A 308 4.84 5.84 -16.56
C LYS A 308 5.35 6.26 -15.18
N ALA A 309 5.37 5.34 -14.23
CA ALA A 309 5.88 5.56 -12.88
C ALA A 309 6.94 4.51 -12.57
N PHE A 310 8.18 4.92 -12.33
CA PHE A 310 9.30 3.98 -12.23
C PHE A 310 10.12 4.17 -10.95
N TYR A 311 10.38 3.05 -10.27
CA TYR A 311 11.34 2.93 -9.17
C TYR A 311 11.17 4.02 -8.09
N GLY A 312 9.93 4.32 -7.69
CA GLY A 312 9.66 5.12 -6.49
C GLY A 312 9.91 4.26 -5.25
N GLY A 313 10.40 4.83 -4.15
CA GLY A 313 10.72 4.02 -2.96
C GLY A 313 9.51 3.27 -2.39
N ALA A 314 8.39 3.96 -2.16
CA ALA A 314 7.14 3.35 -1.73
C ALA A 314 6.20 3.08 -2.93
N TYR A 315 5.52 4.11 -3.45
CA TYR A 315 4.48 3.95 -4.47
C TYR A 315 4.90 4.52 -5.83
N GLY A 316 4.50 3.84 -6.90
CA GLY A 316 4.50 4.43 -8.24
C GLY A 316 3.45 5.52 -8.34
N VAL A 317 2.23 5.19 -7.92
CA VAL A 317 1.11 6.13 -7.80
C VAL A 317 0.41 5.91 -6.48
N LEU A 318 0.28 6.97 -5.69
CA LEU A 318 -0.54 7.06 -4.49
C LEU A 318 -1.71 8.00 -4.82
N THR A 319 -2.95 7.54 -4.67
CA THR A 319 -4.12 8.40 -4.57
C THR A 319 -4.78 8.13 -3.23
N PHE A 320 -5.05 9.15 -2.45
CA PHE A 320 -5.56 9.02 -1.09
C PHE A 320 -6.79 9.91 -0.87
N VAL A 321 -7.83 9.35 -0.26
CA VAL A 321 -9.14 10.02 -0.04
C VAL A 321 -9.68 10.75 -1.28
N GLY A 322 -9.53 10.12 -2.44
CA GLY A 322 -9.97 10.66 -3.73
C GLY A 322 -11.36 10.18 -4.15
N ASP A 323 -12.02 10.98 -4.99
CA ASP A 323 -13.30 10.65 -5.61
C ASP A 323 -13.34 11.07 -7.09
N HIS A 324 -14.22 10.46 -7.88
CA HIS A 324 -14.30 10.57 -9.34
C HIS A 324 -12.93 10.41 -10.06
N GLY A 325 -12.11 9.47 -9.60
CA GLY A 325 -10.76 9.23 -10.11
C GLY A 325 -10.71 8.32 -11.34
N LEU A 326 -9.85 8.64 -12.31
CA LEU A 326 -9.53 7.76 -13.45
C LEU A 326 -8.02 7.65 -13.67
N VAL A 327 -7.49 6.44 -13.46
CA VAL A 327 -6.11 6.07 -13.77
C VAL A 327 -6.12 5.08 -14.94
N GLN A 328 -5.51 5.43 -16.07
CA GLN A 328 -5.57 4.55 -17.24
C GLN A 328 -4.40 4.63 -18.21
N ARG A 329 -4.19 3.56 -18.98
CA ARG A 329 -3.13 3.47 -20.01
C ARG A 329 -1.76 3.79 -19.41
N CYS A 330 -1.40 3.08 -18.36
CA CYS A 330 -0.20 3.37 -17.58
C CYS A 330 0.75 2.18 -17.47
N GLU A 331 1.99 2.47 -17.13
CA GLU A 331 3.01 1.50 -16.75
C GLU A 331 3.56 1.89 -15.37
N ALA A 332 3.59 0.96 -14.43
CA ALA A 332 4.12 1.21 -13.08
C ALA A 332 5.05 0.07 -12.66
N ALA A 333 6.30 0.38 -12.31
CA ALA A 333 7.28 -0.65 -12.00
C ALA A 333 8.37 -0.22 -11.02
N GLY A 334 8.93 -1.19 -10.30
CA GLY A 334 10.10 -1.00 -9.45
C GLY A 334 9.80 -0.38 -8.08
N SER A 335 8.53 -0.34 -7.66
CA SER A 335 8.12 0.27 -6.40
C SER A 335 8.21 -0.68 -5.22
N GLY A 336 8.74 -0.18 -4.10
CA GLY A 336 8.99 -0.95 -2.87
C GLY A 336 7.74 -1.30 -2.09
N ASP A 337 6.68 -0.53 -2.23
CA ASP A 337 5.31 -0.95 -1.93
C ASP A 337 4.64 -1.32 -3.25
N SER A 338 3.81 -0.43 -3.79
CA SER A 338 2.94 -0.78 -4.90
C SER A 338 3.07 0.13 -6.11
N GLY A 339 2.97 -0.46 -7.31
CA GLY A 339 2.95 0.31 -8.54
C GLY A 339 1.76 1.28 -8.60
N LEU A 340 0.59 0.86 -8.13
CA LEU A 340 -0.67 1.61 -8.14
C LEU A 340 -1.38 1.49 -6.80
N TYR A 341 -1.83 2.60 -6.21
CA TYR A 341 -2.50 2.59 -4.91
C TYR A 341 -3.65 3.60 -4.83
N PRO A 342 -4.92 3.15 -4.67
CA PRO A 342 -6.04 4.02 -4.33
C PRO A 342 -6.51 3.88 -2.89
N GLY A 343 -5.72 4.39 -1.94
CA GLY A 343 -6.06 4.31 -0.52
C GLY A 343 -7.26 5.15 -0.13
N SER A 344 -8.07 4.60 0.77
CA SER A 344 -9.22 5.30 1.38
C SER A 344 -10.13 6.00 0.36
N GLY A 345 -10.33 5.44 -0.84
CA GLY A 345 -11.22 6.01 -1.84
C GLY A 345 -12.66 6.13 -1.31
N ALA A 346 -13.41 7.14 -1.75
CA ALA A 346 -14.77 7.39 -1.26
C ALA A 346 -15.69 6.16 -1.32
N ASP A 347 -16.44 5.86 -0.25
CA ASP A 347 -17.51 4.86 -0.32
C ASP A 347 -18.74 5.45 -1.00
N SER A 348 -18.80 5.31 -2.32
CA SER A 348 -19.96 5.69 -3.14
C SER A 348 -20.80 4.48 -3.58
N THR A 349 -20.67 3.33 -2.90
CA THR A 349 -21.29 2.07 -3.34
C THR A 349 -22.49 1.63 -2.49
N THR A 350 -22.56 0.35 -2.11
CA THR A 350 -23.76 -0.28 -1.53
C THR A 350 -24.04 0.24 -0.13
N ASN A 351 -22.99 0.43 0.68
CA ASN A 351 -23.09 0.86 2.08
C ASN A 351 -22.84 2.36 2.27
N ARG A 352 -22.74 3.12 1.16
CA ARG A 352 -22.47 4.56 1.17
C ARG A 352 -23.36 5.36 2.10
N TYR A 353 -22.79 6.42 2.67
CA TYR A 353 -23.53 7.44 3.39
C TYR A 353 -24.43 8.26 2.44
N LYS A 354 -25.68 7.81 2.24
CA LYS A 354 -26.62 8.34 1.24
C LYS A 354 -26.84 9.87 1.28
N PRO A 355 -26.86 10.57 2.43
CA PRO A 355 -26.98 12.02 2.46
C PRO A 355 -25.83 12.74 1.72
N PHE A 356 -24.62 12.18 1.77
CA PHE A 356 -23.44 12.73 1.10
C PHE A 356 -23.23 12.13 -0.30
N TYR A 357 -23.41 10.81 -0.43
CA TYR A 357 -23.35 10.08 -1.70
C TYR A 357 -24.74 9.56 -2.11
N PRO A 358 -25.60 10.38 -2.73
CA PRO A 358 -26.96 9.96 -3.07
C PRO A 358 -27.02 8.87 -4.15
N LYS A 359 -26.03 8.81 -5.04
CA LYS A 359 -25.99 7.91 -6.20
C LYS A 359 -24.92 6.85 -6.04
N TRP A 360 -25.27 5.61 -6.40
CA TRP A 360 -24.29 4.53 -6.51
C TRP A 360 -23.37 4.77 -7.71
N ARG A 361 -22.06 4.64 -7.51
CA ARG A 361 -21.04 4.63 -8.56
C ARG A 361 -19.73 4.09 -8.01
N PHE A 362 -18.78 3.82 -8.89
CA PHE A 362 -17.39 3.66 -8.48
C PHE A 362 -16.79 5.02 -8.14
N SER A 363 -16.03 5.09 -7.05
CA SER A 363 -15.30 6.30 -6.67
C SER A 363 -14.10 6.50 -7.58
N GLN A 364 -13.42 5.40 -7.91
CA GLN A 364 -12.22 5.41 -8.73
C GLN A 364 -12.23 4.27 -9.75
N THR A 365 -11.54 4.48 -10.87
CA THR A 365 -11.37 3.47 -11.91
C THR A 365 -9.91 3.36 -12.34
N PHE A 366 -9.39 2.13 -12.28
CA PHE A 366 -8.05 1.76 -12.74
C PHE A 366 -8.18 0.80 -13.91
N ARG A 367 -7.77 1.22 -15.11
CA ARG A 367 -7.92 0.38 -16.29
C ARG A 367 -6.81 0.51 -17.32
N LEU A 368 -6.56 -0.58 -18.04
CA LEU A 368 -5.56 -0.60 -19.10
C LEU A 368 -4.19 -0.18 -18.56
N CYS A 369 -3.78 -0.65 -17.39
CA CYS A 369 -2.42 -0.47 -16.87
C CYS A 369 -1.64 -1.77 -16.82
N ASP A 370 -0.32 -1.66 -16.94
CA ASP A 370 0.64 -2.74 -16.78
C ASP A 370 1.47 -2.43 -15.53
N SER A 371 1.29 -3.18 -14.45
CA SER A 371 2.01 -2.98 -13.19
C SER A 371 2.87 -4.20 -12.87
N HIS A 372 4.18 -4.00 -12.76
CA HIS A 372 5.14 -5.09 -12.72
C HIS A 372 6.46 -4.79 -12.00
N HIS A 373 7.17 -5.82 -11.53
CA HIS A 373 8.43 -5.68 -10.81
C HIS A 373 8.33 -4.77 -9.57
N ASN A 374 7.19 -4.81 -8.89
CA ASN A 374 6.97 -4.15 -7.60
C ASN A 374 6.86 -5.20 -6.49
N THR A 375 6.88 -4.76 -5.22
CA THR A 375 6.43 -5.61 -4.11
C THR A 375 4.95 -5.95 -4.28
N GLY A 376 4.11 -4.93 -4.49
CA GLY A 376 2.70 -5.04 -4.88
C GLY A 376 2.41 -4.48 -6.27
N GLY A 377 1.68 -5.20 -7.11
CA GLY A 377 1.22 -4.65 -8.39
C GLY A 377 0.14 -3.57 -8.19
N PHE A 378 -0.69 -3.74 -7.18
CA PHE A 378 -1.75 -2.83 -6.77
C PHE A 378 -1.96 -2.98 -5.27
N SER A 379 -2.16 -1.89 -4.53
CA SER A 379 -2.54 -1.93 -3.11
C SER A 379 -3.68 -0.97 -2.81
N GLY A 380 -4.68 -1.42 -2.08
CA GLY A 380 -5.95 -0.70 -1.90
C GLY A 380 -6.42 -0.67 -0.45
N THR A 381 -5.57 -0.28 0.48
CA THR A 381 -5.93 -0.18 1.90
C THR A 381 -7.14 0.76 2.10
N ASN A 382 -8.20 0.24 2.71
CA ASN A 382 -9.49 0.93 2.86
C ASN A 382 -10.06 1.54 1.56
N SER A 383 -9.67 1.01 0.40
CA SER A 383 -10.19 1.48 -0.88
C SER A 383 -11.65 1.02 -1.06
N HIS A 384 -12.60 1.95 -1.11
CA HIS A 384 -14.00 1.60 -1.35
C HIS A 384 -14.40 1.73 -2.79
N GLY A 385 -15.19 0.78 -3.28
CA GLY A 385 -15.91 0.95 -4.53
C GLY A 385 -15.02 1.28 -5.73
N THR A 386 -13.82 0.72 -5.78
CA THR A 386 -12.89 0.92 -6.88
C THR A 386 -13.13 -0.11 -7.98
N LEU A 387 -13.25 0.36 -9.22
CA LEU A 387 -13.30 -0.51 -10.40
C LEU A 387 -11.88 -0.75 -10.93
N VAL A 388 -11.42 -1.99 -10.86
CA VAL A 388 -10.12 -2.42 -11.39
C VAL A 388 -10.38 -3.33 -12.57
N GLU A 389 -10.17 -2.85 -13.79
CA GLU A 389 -10.49 -3.62 -14.99
C GLU A 389 -9.47 -3.59 -16.13
N ARG A 390 -9.27 -4.74 -16.79
CA ARG A 390 -8.46 -4.87 -18.02
C ARG A 390 -7.01 -4.42 -17.82
N ASN A 391 -6.46 -4.68 -16.64
CA ASN A 391 -5.06 -4.44 -16.30
C ASN A 391 -4.24 -5.73 -16.39
N ASN A 392 -2.92 -5.58 -16.47
CA ASN A 392 -1.95 -6.67 -16.36
C ASN A 392 -1.12 -6.44 -15.09
N PHE A 393 -1.16 -7.40 -14.17
CA PHE A 393 -0.35 -7.42 -12.95
C PHE A 393 0.59 -8.62 -13.04
N PHE A 394 1.87 -8.37 -13.29
CA PHE A 394 2.81 -9.45 -13.56
C PHE A 394 4.20 -9.19 -13.06
N LYS A 395 4.97 -10.24 -12.77
CA LYS A 395 6.34 -10.10 -12.23
C LYS A 395 6.42 -9.20 -11.00
N ASN A 396 5.38 -9.11 -10.19
CA ASN A 396 5.46 -8.54 -8.84
C ASN A 396 5.79 -9.66 -7.84
N ALA A 397 6.02 -9.33 -6.57
CA ALA A 397 5.94 -10.34 -5.51
C ALA A 397 4.48 -10.74 -5.26
N LEU A 398 3.60 -9.74 -5.13
CA LEU A 398 2.15 -9.86 -5.04
C LEU A 398 1.48 -9.05 -6.15
N GLY A 399 0.59 -9.65 -6.94
CA GLY A 399 -0.06 -8.94 -8.05
C GLY A 399 -1.09 -7.89 -7.61
N TYR A 400 -1.85 -8.14 -6.55
CA TYR A 400 -2.86 -7.23 -6.00
C TYR A 400 -3.08 -7.49 -4.52
N THR A 401 -3.15 -6.40 -3.74
CA THR A 401 -3.70 -6.38 -2.39
C THR A 401 -4.89 -5.44 -2.29
N THR A 402 -5.90 -5.88 -1.56
CA THR A 402 -6.71 -4.96 -0.75
C THR A 402 -6.60 -5.45 0.68
N ASP A 403 -6.28 -4.55 1.60
CA ASP A 403 -6.11 -4.85 3.01
C ASP A 403 -6.81 -3.80 3.88
N VAL A 404 -6.85 -4.08 5.18
CA VAL A 404 -7.44 -3.23 6.21
C VAL A 404 -6.43 -2.84 7.28
N PHE A 405 -5.14 -3.16 7.07
CA PHE A 405 -4.06 -2.84 8.00
C PHE A 405 -3.76 -1.36 7.90
N THR A 406 -4.26 -0.59 8.86
CA THR A 406 -4.41 0.84 8.69
C THR A 406 -4.06 1.61 9.96
N ALA A 407 -3.52 2.81 9.78
CA ALA A 407 -3.34 3.77 10.88
C ALA A 407 -4.66 4.55 11.12
N PRO A 408 -4.85 5.17 12.30
CA PRO A 408 -6.05 5.95 12.62
C PRO A 408 -6.40 7.06 11.60
N GLY A 409 -5.41 7.58 10.87
CA GLY A 409 -5.57 8.65 9.86
C GLY A 409 -6.22 8.23 8.55
N HIS A 410 -6.44 6.93 8.34
CA HIS A 410 -7.03 6.39 7.11
C HIS A 410 -8.52 6.09 7.31
N PRO A 411 -9.42 6.90 6.73
CA PRO A 411 -10.83 6.61 6.82
C PRO A 411 -11.22 5.39 6.00
N GLY A 412 -12.36 4.79 6.36
CA GLY A 412 -12.96 3.73 5.57
C GLY A 412 -12.72 2.31 6.07
N PHE A 413 -12.33 2.14 7.33
CA PHE A 413 -12.32 0.79 7.91
C PHE A 413 -13.77 0.29 8.14
N PRO A 414 -14.11 -0.97 7.79
CA PRO A 414 -13.34 -1.89 6.97
C PRO A 414 -13.52 -1.64 5.46
N GLN A 415 -12.47 -1.95 4.69
CA GLN A 415 -12.47 -1.91 3.23
C GLN A 415 -13.65 -2.71 2.64
N HIS A 416 -14.33 -2.16 1.62
CA HIS A 416 -15.35 -2.93 0.92
C HIS A 416 -15.68 -2.50 -0.52
N GLY A 417 -16.29 -3.43 -1.27
CA GLY A 417 -17.05 -3.13 -2.48
C GLY A 417 -16.24 -2.93 -3.76
N ASN A 418 -14.97 -3.33 -3.80
CA ASN A 418 -14.18 -3.26 -5.03
C ASN A 418 -14.67 -4.27 -6.08
N VAL A 419 -14.58 -3.88 -7.35
CA VAL A 419 -14.87 -4.77 -8.47
C VAL A 419 -13.60 -4.99 -9.27
N VAL A 420 -13.10 -6.21 -9.27
CA VAL A 420 -11.86 -6.64 -9.95
C VAL A 420 -12.26 -7.54 -11.11
N ARG A 421 -12.18 -7.03 -12.35
CA ARG A 421 -12.67 -7.78 -13.51
C ARG A 421 -11.84 -7.71 -14.78
N HIS A 422 -11.82 -8.78 -15.55
CA HIS A 422 -11.14 -8.84 -16.85
C HIS A 422 -9.63 -8.50 -16.78
N ASN A 423 -9.01 -8.63 -15.62
CA ASN A 423 -7.57 -8.44 -15.44
C ASN A 423 -6.80 -9.73 -15.70
N ARG A 424 -5.48 -9.60 -15.86
CA ARG A 424 -4.54 -10.71 -15.95
C ARG A 424 -3.52 -10.59 -14.82
N PHE A 425 -3.46 -11.62 -13.97
CA PHE A 425 -2.53 -11.77 -12.86
C PHE A 425 -1.60 -12.93 -13.17
N TYR A 426 -0.34 -12.65 -13.50
CA TYR A 426 0.54 -13.73 -13.95
C TYR A 426 2.01 -13.56 -13.66
N SER A 427 2.70 -14.68 -13.48
CA SER A 427 4.15 -14.70 -13.23
C SER A 427 4.57 -13.75 -12.09
N ASN A 428 3.72 -13.53 -11.08
CA ASN A 428 4.05 -12.71 -9.91
C ASN A 428 4.98 -13.48 -8.96
N ASN A 429 6.12 -13.90 -9.47
CA ASN A 429 7.14 -14.71 -8.78
C ASN A 429 8.44 -13.92 -8.57
N PHE A 430 8.39 -12.59 -8.75
CA PHE A 430 9.55 -11.74 -8.56
C PHE A 430 9.81 -11.60 -7.06
N ASN A 431 10.97 -12.04 -6.60
CA ASN A 431 11.32 -11.95 -5.20
C ASN A 431 12.04 -10.62 -4.91
N VAL A 432 11.29 -9.68 -4.34
CA VAL A 432 11.81 -8.37 -3.94
C VAL A 432 12.77 -8.45 -2.75
N PHE A 433 12.70 -9.53 -1.95
CA PHE A 433 13.51 -9.70 -0.75
C PHE A 433 14.92 -10.24 -1.05
N GLU A 434 15.23 -10.56 -2.31
CA GLU A 434 16.59 -10.91 -2.72
C GLU A 434 17.47 -9.64 -2.78
N PRO A 435 18.75 -9.71 -2.35
CA PRO A 435 19.63 -8.53 -2.28
C PRO A 435 19.77 -7.74 -3.59
N ASP A 436 19.70 -8.42 -4.73
CA ASP A 436 19.90 -7.84 -6.06
C ASP A 436 18.58 -7.53 -6.81
N SER A 437 17.44 -7.52 -6.10
CA SER A 437 16.12 -7.27 -6.73
C SER A 437 16.02 -5.88 -7.37
N GLY A 438 16.80 -4.91 -6.87
CA GLY A 438 16.69 -3.50 -7.27
C GLY A 438 15.41 -2.83 -6.76
N VAL A 439 14.67 -3.50 -5.87
CA VAL A 439 13.45 -3.00 -5.23
C VAL A 439 13.58 -3.20 -3.73
N ASP A 440 13.49 -2.12 -2.96
CA ASP A 440 13.56 -2.18 -1.49
C ASP A 440 12.15 -2.33 -0.91
N PRO A 441 11.77 -3.47 -0.32
CA PRO A 441 10.39 -3.76 0.04
C PRO A 441 9.92 -2.99 1.29
N PHE A 442 8.86 -2.19 1.15
CA PHE A 442 8.17 -1.45 2.22
C PHE A 442 7.13 -2.30 2.95
N ILE A 443 6.55 -3.29 2.27
CA ILE A 443 5.48 -4.14 2.82
C ILE A 443 5.86 -5.62 2.75
N PRO A 444 5.30 -6.45 3.64
CA PRO A 444 5.31 -7.88 3.43
C PRO A 444 4.49 -8.25 2.19
N ALA A 445 4.97 -9.24 1.44
CA ALA A 445 4.27 -9.74 0.27
C ALA A 445 4.51 -11.25 0.10
N PRO A 446 3.46 -12.05 -0.14
CA PRO A 446 3.56 -13.48 -0.41
C PRO A 446 4.04 -13.68 -1.85
N VAL A 447 5.36 -13.71 -2.05
CA VAL A 447 6.00 -13.94 -3.35
C VAL A 447 5.36 -15.15 -4.04
N GLY A 448 4.96 -14.99 -5.30
CA GLY A 448 4.30 -16.03 -6.07
C GLY A 448 2.77 -15.92 -6.09
N THR A 449 2.19 -14.79 -5.68
CA THR A 449 0.73 -14.65 -5.49
C THR A 449 0.09 -13.67 -6.49
N GLY A 450 -1.00 -14.09 -7.12
CA GLY A 450 -1.73 -13.25 -8.08
C GLY A 450 -2.52 -12.14 -7.41
N LEU A 451 -3.28 -12.46 -6.37
CA LEU A 451 -4.13 -11.52 -5.63
C LEU A 451 -4.35 -12.02 -4.20
N TRP A 452 -4.40 -11.11 -3.23
CA TRP A 452 -5.04 -11.39 -1.95
C TRP A 452 -6.13 -10.37 -1.60
N LEU A 453 -7.05 -10.76 -0.74
CA LEU A 453 -7.94 -9.88 0.00
C LEU A 453 -7.70 -10.15 1.50
N ALA A 454 -7.08 -9.20 2.19
CA ALA A 454 -6.77 -9.27 3.61
C ALA A 454 -7.83 -8.47 4.39
N GLY A 455 -8.92 -9.14 4.77
CA GLY A 455 -10.02 -8.51 5.53
C GLY A 455 -11.01 -7.68 4.71
N GLY A 456 -10.83 -7.55 3.39
CA GLY A 456 -11.78 -6.83 2.54
C GLY A 456 -13.17 -7.47 2.48
N ASN A 457 -14.22 -6.65 2.39
CA ASN A 457 -15.62 -7.10 2.33
C ASN A 457 -16.28 -6.83 0.97
N GLN A 458 -17.29 -7.63 0.62
CA GLN A 458 -18.17 -7.37 -0.53
C GLN A 458 -17.43 -7.15 -1.86
N ASN A 459 -16.20 -7.64 -1.98
CA ASN A 459 -15.41 -7.49 -3.20
C ASN A 459 -15.92 -8.49 -4.23
N ASN A 460 -15.96 -8.06 -5.49
CA ASN A 460 -16.38 -8.90 -6.61
C ASN A 460 -15.22 -9.12 -7.59
N VAL A 461 -14.61 -10.30 -7.54
CA VAL A 461 -13.47 -10.72 -8.35
C VAL A 461 -13.96 -11.67 -9.44
N HIS A 462 -14.10 -11.16 -10.66
CA HIS A 462 -14.70 -11.96 -11.74
C HIS A 462 -14.10 -11.81 -13.13
N HIS A 463 -14.17 -12.89 -13.92
CA HIS A 463 -13.69 -12.89 -15.31
C HIS A 463 -12.20 -12.52 -15.46
N ASN A 464 -11.40 -12.72 -14.42
CA ASN A 464 -9.96 -12.51 -14.46
C ASN A 464 -9.22 -13.79 -14.88
N TRP A 465 -7.97 -13.63 -15.28
CA TRP A 465 -7.05 -14.71 -15.58
C TRP A 465 -5.93 -14.74 -14.54
N PHE A 466 -5.78 -15.86 -13.85
CA PHE A 466 -4.71 -16.10 -12.87
C PHE A 466 -3.86 -17.27 -13.33
N TYR A 467 -2.61 -17.05 -13.71
CA TYR A 467 -1.76 -18.12 -14.25
C TYR A 467 -0.27 -17.90 -13.96
N ASP A 468 0.50 -18.99 -13.85
CA ASP A 468 1.94 -18.95 -13.56
C ASP A 468 2.30 -18.20 -12.26
N ASN A 469 1.41 -18.13 -11.27
CA ASN A 469 1.71 -17.62 -9.93
C ASN A 469 2.07 -18.81 -9.02
N TRP A 470 3.35 -18.95 -8.67
CA TRP A 470 3.91 -20.21 -8.14
C TRP A 470 3.47 -20.54 -6.72
N ARG A 471 3.00 -19.55 -5.95
CA ARG A 471 2.35 -19.74 -4.65
C ARG A 471 0.86 -19.97 -4.86
N ARG A 472 0.14 -18.91 -5.23
CA ARG A 472 -1.33 -18.86 -5.20
C ARG A 472 -1.90 -17.99 -6.32
N GLY A 473 -3.04 -18.39 -6.86
CA GLY A 473 -3.85 -17.53 -7.71
C GLY A 473 -4.47 -16.42 -6.89
N VAL A 474 -5.31 -16.81 -5.92
CA VAL A 474 -6.05 -15.89 -5.04
C VAL A 474 -5.96 -16.34 -3.58
N MET A 475 -5.76 -15.41 -2.65
CA MET A 475 -5.90 -15.58 -1.20
C MET A 475 -7.06 -14.75 -0.64
N LEU A 476 -7.82 -15.31 0.29
CA LEU A 476 -8.78 -14.59 1.13
C LEU A 476 -8.49 -14.93 2.59
N PHE A 477 -8.43 -13.93 3.46
CA PHE A 477 -8.38 -14.16 4.90
C PHE A 477 -9.00 -13.03 5.71
N ALA A 478 -9.44 -13.38 6.92
CA ALA A 478 -9.89 -12.43 7.92
C ALA A 478 -8.71 -11.69 8.54
N VAL A 479 -8.97 -10.45 8.91
CA VAL A 479 -8.10 -9.63 9.75
C VAL A 479 -8.93 -9.22 10.95
N PRO A 480 -8.83 -9.91 12.09
CA PRO A 480 -9.63 -9.57 13.26
C PRO A 480 -9.45 -8.11 13.65
N ASP A 481 -10.52 -7.41 13.98
CA ASP A 481 -10.48 -5.98 14.31
C ASP A 481 -9.45 -5.71 15.41
N ALA A 482 -9.29 -6.60 16.39
CA ALA A 482 -8.25 -6.49 17.41
C ALA A 482 -6.85 -6.21 16.83
N THR A 483 -6.48 -6.83 15.70
CA THR A 483 -5.17 -6.63 15.04
C THR A 483 -5.02 -5.27 14.36
N VAL A 484 -6.10 -4.49 14.27
CA VAL A 484 -6.15 -3.16 13.65
C VAL A 484 -6.48 -2.07 14.68
N CYS A 485 -7.41 -2.34 15.60
CA CYS A 485 -7.96 -1.36 16.53
C CYS A 485 -7.09 -1.12 17.77
N THR A 486 -6.27 -2.09 18.17
CA THR A 486 -5.69 -2.04 19.52
C THR A 486 -4.50 -1.08 19.62
N PRO A 487 -4.42 -0.35 20.75
CA PRO A 487 -3.21 0.30 21.20
C PRO A 487 -2.51 -0.54 22.26
N VAL A 488 -1.20 -0.71 22.14
CA VAL A 488 -0.35 -0.85 23.34
C VAL A 488 0.33 0.49 23.67
N VAL A 489 0.27 1.49 22.77
CA VAL A 489 1.02 2.75 22.91
C VAL A 489 0.38 4.02 22.33
N GLU A 490 -0.82 3.93 21.75
CA GLU A 490 -1.49 5.04 21.03
C GLU A 490 -2.88 5.35 21.63
N PRO A 491 -3.24 6.59 22.01
CA PRO A 491 -4.54 6.89 22.62
C PRO A 491 -5.72 7.00 21.63
N THR A 492 -5.48 7.01 20.31
CA THR A 492 -6.52 7.27 19.29
C THR A 492 -6.93 5.97 18.57
N PRO A 493 -8.21 5.53 18.65
CA PRO A 493 -8.69 4.36 17.92
C PRO A 493 -8.85 4.64 16.42
N VAL A 494 -8.68 3.60 15.59
CA VAL A 494 -9.03 3.64 14.16
C VAL A 494 -10.56 3.86 14.02
N PRO A 495 -11.02 4.89 13.29
CA PRO A 495 -12.45 5.14 13.12
C PRO A 495 -13.19 3.92 12.54
N GLY A 496 -14.32 3.55 13.15
CA GLY A 496 -15.13 2.40 12.74
C GLY A 496 -14.61 1.04 13.21
N CYS A 497 -13.48 0.99 13.91
CA CYS A 497 -12.86 -0.24 14.39
C CYS A 497 -13.35 -0.59 15.81
N ASN A 498 -13.72 -1.86 16.06
CA ASN A 498 -14.07 -2.35 17.39
C ASN A 498 -13.18 -3.55 17.78
N PRO A 499 -12.28 -3.45 18.78
CA PRO A 499 -11.33 -4.52 19.11
C PRO A 499 -11.99 -5.84 19.56
N LEU A 500 -13.29 -5.82 19.88
CA LEU A 500 -14.07 -6.99 20.26
C LEU A 500 -14.90 -7.58 19.10
N ALA A 501 -14.84 -6.97 17.92
CA ALA A 501 -15.58 -7.40 16.73
C ALA A 501 -14.69 -8.17 15.74
N VAL A 502 -15.35 -8.79 14.77
CA VAL A 502 -14.74 -9.27 13.53
C VAL A 502 -15.59 -8.69 12.42
N SER A 503 -15.12 -7.59 11.83
CA SER A 503 -15.84 -6.82 10.82
C SER A 503 -15.37 -7.09 9.39
N THR A 504 -14.42 -7.99 9.20
CA THR A 504 -13.62 -8.17 7.98
C THR A 504 -13.84 -9.54 7.33
N SER A 505 -13.56 -9.64 6.01
CA SER A 505 -13.66 -10.87 5.20
C SER A 505 -15.09 -11.45 5.07
N PHE A 506 -16.07 -10.60 4.77
CA PHE A 506 -17.47 -10.98 4.52
C PHE A 506 -17.92 -10.73 3.08
N ASP A 507 -18.87 -11.55 2.62
CA ASP A 507 -19.64 -11.30 1.38
C ASP A 507 -18.80 -11.19 0.08
N ASN A 508 -17.57 -11.70 0.06
CA ASN A 508 -16.72 -11.64 -1.13
C ASN A 508 -17.17 -12.65 -2.18
N ARG A 509 -17.04 -12.28 -3.45
CA ARG A 509 -17.53 -13.07 -4.59
C ARG A 509 -16.39 -13.31 -5.57
N PHE A 510 -16.11 -14.58 -5.85
CA PHE A 510 -15.11 -14.99 -6.83
C PHE A 510 -15.77 -15.83 -7.90
N HIS A 511 -15.92 -15.30 -9.11
CA HIS A 511 -16.65 -16.05 -10.12
C HIS A 511 -16.17 -15.89 -11.55
N HIS A 512 -16.38 -16.93 -12.35
CA HIS A 512 -16.04 -16.90 -13.79
C HIS A 512 -14.56 -16.62 -14.07
N ASN A 513 -13.67 -16.83 -13.09
CA ASN A 513 -12.23 -16.65 -13.29
C ASN A 513 -11.63 -17.87 -14.01
N ARG A 514 -10.56 -17.62 -14.77
CA ARG A 514 -9.73 -18.63 -15.42
C ARG A 514 -8.47 -18.83 -14.61
N MET A 515 -8.27 -20.02 -14.08
CA MET A 515 -7.18 -20.37 -13.17
C MET A 515 -6.20 -21.33 -13.84
N GLY A 516 -4.90 -21.07 -13.71
CA GLY A 516 -3.82 -21.95 -14.17
C GLY A 516 -3.70 -22.10 -15.69
N VAL A 517 -4.33 -21.22 -16.48
CA VAL A 517 -4.36 -21.26 -17.95
C VAL A 517 -4.04 -19.88 -18.51
N ASN A 518 -3.19 -19.82 -19.53
CA ASN A 518 -2.85 -18.56 -20.19
C ASN A 518 -3.90 -18.18 -21.25
N PRO A 519 -3.92 -16.92 -21.75
CA PRO A 519 -4.89 -16.46 -22.75
C PRO A 519 -4.96 -17.29 -24.05
N ASP A 520 -3.90 -18.03 -24.40
CA ASP A 520 -3.86 -18.91 -25.57
C ASP A 520 -4.47 -20.30 -25.30
N GLY A 521 -4.97 -20.54 -24.08
CA GLY A 521 -5.56 -21.81 -23.66
C GLY A 521 -4.55 -22.85 -23.19
N LEU A 522 -3.26 -22.51 -23.14
CA LEU A 522 -2.20 -23.41 -22.69
C LEU A 522 -2.11 -23.46 -21.16
N PRO A 523 -1.88 -24.64 -20.56
CA PRO A 523 -1.65 -24.75 -19.12
C PRO A 523 -0.46 -23.91 -18.65
N ALA A 524 -0.69 -23.05 -17.67
CA ALA A 524 0.29 -22.23 -16.97
C ALA A 524 -0.10 -22.19 -15.49
N ARG A 525 0.18 -23.29 -14.79
CA ARG A 525 -0.43 -23.59 -13.48
C ARG A 525 0.00 -22.57 -12.41
N ASN A 526 -0.95 -22.20 -11.54
CA ASN A 526 -0.61 -21.61 -10.25
C ASN A 526 -0.12 -22.72 -9.29
N GLY A 527 0.45 -22.36 -8.13
CA GLY A 527 0.68 -23.34 -7.05
C GLY A 527 -0.65 -23.94 -6.58
N LEU A 528 -1.46 -23.10 -5.96
CA LEU A 528 -2.89 -23.31 -5.66
C LEU A 528 -3.73 -22.26 -6.39
N ASP A 529 -4.96 -22.57 -6.80
CA ASP A 529 -5.81 -21.58 -7.48
C ASP A 529 -6.48 -20.65 -6.45
N PHE A 530 -7.06 -21.20 -5.40
CA PHE A 530 -7.68 -20.44 -4.30
C PHE A 530 -7.18 -20.90 -2.93
N TRP A 531 -6.90 -19.95 -2.05
CA TRP A 531 -6.57 -20.20 -0.66
C TRP A 531 -7.49 -19.33 0.21
N TRP A 532 -8.15 -19.94 1.18
CA TRP A 532 -9.04 -19.28 2.11
C TRP A 532 -8.81 -19.85 3.51
N ASP A 533 -8.57 -18.95 4.48
CA ASP A 533 -8.44 -19.31 5.89
C ASP A 533 -9.73 -19.87 6.50
N SER A 534 -10.87 -19.64 5.86
CA SER A 534 -12.18 -20.05 6.34
C SER A 534 -12.48 -19.55 7.75
N PHE A 535 -11.98 -18.37 8.13
CA PHE A 535 -12.02 -17.89 9.51
C PHE A 535 -13.41 -18.04 10.16
N VAL A 536 -13.42 -18.53 11.39
CA VAL A 536 -14.66 -18.90 12.09
C VAL A 536 -15.60 -17.70 12.19
N GLY A 537 -16.84 -17.90 11.72
CA GLY A 537 -17.88 -16.88 11.80
C GLY A 537 -17.90 -15.89 10.63
N ASN A 538 -16.92 -15.91 9.72
CA ASN A 538 -17.09 -15.25 8.42
C ASN A 538 -18.23 -15.91 7.64
N THR A 539 -19.00 -15.09 6.92
CA THR A 539 -20.13 -15.57 6.10
C THR A 539 -20.16 -14.88 4.75
N GLY A 540 -20.87 -15.47 3.78
CA GLY A 540 -21.17 -14.81 2.51
C GLY A 540 -20.05 -14.85 1.46
N ASN A 541 -18.89 -15.45 1.77
CA ASN A 541 -17.82 -15.61 0.79
C ASN A 541 -18.16 -16.76 -0.18
N CYS A 542 -18.26 -16.48 -1.48
CA CYS A 542 -18.81 -17.41 -2.46
C CYS A 542 -17.92 -17.57 -3.71
N TRP A 543 -17.86 -18.79 -4.23
CA TRP A 543 -17.05 -19.19 -5.38
C TRP A 543 -17.85 -20.02 -6.37
N TRP A 544 -18.14 -19.48 -7.56
CA TRP A 544 -18.89 -20.23 -8.58
C TRP A 544 -18.35 -20.00 -9.99
N ALA A 545 -18.57 -20.97 -10.87
CA ALA A 545 -18.17 -20.92 -12.29
C ALA A 545 -16.69 -20.57 -12.55
N ASN A 546 -15.80 -20.75 -11.56
CA ASN A 546 -14.36 -20.67 -11.76
C ASN A 546 -13.86 -21.95 -12.43
N SER A 547 -12.86 -21.84 -13.30
CA SER A 547 -12.41 -22.97 -14.12
C SER A 547 -10.89 -23.04 -14.23
N GLY A 548 -10.36 -24.25 -14.13
CA GLY A 548 -8.97 -24.60 -14.34
C GLY A 548 -8.66 -24.97 -15.80
N PRO A 549 -7.42 -25.46 -16.08
CA PRO A 549 -7.00 -25.83 -17.43
C PRO A 549 -7.89 -26.93 -18.03
N GLY A 550 -8.31 -26.73 -19.28
CA GLY A 550 -9.22 -27.65 -19.98
C GLY A 550 -10.63 -27.74 -19.36
N GLY A 551 -11.06 -26.72 -18.61
CA GLY A 551 -12.38 -26.69 -17.96
C GLY A 551 -12.47 -27.52 -16.68
N ARG A 552 -11.34 -28.00 -16.14
CA ARG A 552 -11.30 -28.77 -14.89
C ARG A 552 -11.69 -27.91 -13.69
N ALA A 553 -12.04 -28.56 -12.59
CA ALA A 553 -12.23 -27.90 -11.30
C ALA A 553 -10.93 -27.17 -10.86
N VAL A 554 -11.11 -26.08 -10.12
CA VAL A 554 -10.00 -25.33 -9.52
C VAL A 554 -9.40 -26.09 -8.36
N ARG A 555 -8.11 -25.89 -8.08
CA ARG A 555 -7.45 -26.44 -6.89
C ARG A 555 -7.50 -25.43 -5.76
N SER A 556 -8.08 -25.80 -4.63
CA SER A 556 -8.29 -24.87 -3.53
C SER A 556 -7.94 -25.44 -2.16
N MET A 557 -7.75 -24.53 -1.20
CA MET A 557 -7.78 -24.80 0.22
C MET A 557 -8.81 -23.87 0.87
N PRO A 558 -9.84 -24.37 1.55
CA PRO A 558 -10.22 -25.80 1.63
C PRO A 558 -10.51 -26.42 0.25
N SER A 559 -10.49 -27.76 0.16
CA SER A 559 -10.68 -28.49 -1.10
C SER A 559 -12.07 -28.28 -1.72
N ASN A 560 -13.05 -27.91 -0.90
CA ASN A 560 -14.39 -27.51 -1.33
C ASN A 560 -14.63 -26.05 -0.92
N LEU A 561 -14.91 -25.20 -1.90
CA LEU A 561 -15.28 -23.81 -1.67
C LEU A 561 -16.81 -23.65 -1.76
N PRO A 562 -17.45 -22.82 -0.92
CA PRO A 562 -18.89 -22.57 -0.97
C PRO A 562 -19.31 -21.93 -2.29
N ASP A 563 -20.18 -22.60 -3.05
CA ASP A 563 -20.74 -22.06 -4.30
C ASP A 563 -21.83 -21.01 -4.06
N CYS A 564 -22.57 -21.17 -2.96
CA CYS A 564 -23.68 -20.31 -2.55
C CYS A 564 -24.85 -20.25 -3.55
N ASP A 565 -25.17 -21.36 -4.22
CA ASP A 565 -26.24 -21.41 -5.24
C ASP A 565 -26.00 -20.36 -6.33
N GLU A 566 -24.83 -20.47 -6.98
CA GLU A 566 -24.31 -19.51 -7.96
C GLU A 566 -24.22 -18.07 -7.42
N GLY A 567 -23.92 -17.94 -6.12
CA GLY A 567 -23.84 -16.66 -5.42
C GLY A 567 -25.20 -16.06 -5.01
N THR A 568 -26.32 -16.74 -5.24
CA THR A 568 -27.67 -16.22 -4.90
C THR A 568 -28.06 -16.46 -3.43
N ASN A 569 -27.39 -17.38 -2.74
CA ASN A 569 -27.59 -17.69 -1.33
C ASN A 569 -26.30 -17.54 -0.50
N PRO A 570 -25.77 -16.31 -0.29
CA PRO A 570 -24.52 -16.09 0.44
C PRO A 570 -24.53 -16.61 1.90
N SER A 571 -25.70 -16.63 2.55
CA SER A 571 -25.82 -17.09 3.94
C SER A 571 -25.53 -18.59 4.12
N SER A 572 -25.44 -19.35 3.03
CA SER A 572 -24.99 -20.75 3.06
C SER A 572 -23.48 -20.92 3.19
N SER A 573 -22.69 -19.86 2.94
CA SER A 573 -21.25 -19.86 3.18
C SER A 573 -20.95 -19.44 4.61
N ILE A 574 -20.30 -20.34 5.35
CA ILE A 574 -19.90 -20.14 6.74
C ILE A 574 -18.46 -20.63 6.89
N GLY A 575 -17.59 -19.77 7.40
CA GLY A 575 -16.22 -20.11 7.78
C GLY A 575 -16.21 -20.96 9.05
N LEU A 576 -15.50 -22.09 8.99
CA LEU A 576 -15.39 -23.07 10.08
C LEU A 576 -13.99 -23.17 10.67
N GLY A 577 -13.07 -22.33 10.21
CA GLY A 577 -11.65 -22.32 10.51
C GLY A 577 -10.84 -23.25 9.61
N ASN A 578 -9.56 -22.94 9.44
CA ASN A 578 -8.59 -23.82 8.81
C ASN A 578 -7.26 -23.67 9.53
N VAL A 579 -6.94 -24.63 10.40
CA VAL A 579 -5.77 -24.56 11.29
C VAL A 579 -4.46 -24.39 10.52
N VAL A 580 -4.33 -25.02 9.35
CA VAL A 580 -3.11 -24.92 8.52
C VAL A 580 -2.96 -23.49 7.97
N ALA A 581 -4.06 -22.93 7.48
CA ALA A 581 -4.09 -21.57 6.94
C ALA A 581 -3.88 -20.51 8.04
N GLU A 582 -4.54 -20.68 9.18
CA GLU A 582 -4.43 -19.78 10.34
C GLU A 582 -3.01 -19.84 10.94
N ALA A 583 -2.41 -21.01 11.06
CA ALA A 583 -1.02 -21.15 11.52
C ALA A 583 -0.02 -20.46 10.60
N GLU A 584 -0.23 -20.51 9.28
CA GLU A 584 0.58 -19.74 8.33
C GLU A 584 0.44 -18.23 8.56
N LEU A 585 -0.79 -17.73 8.73
CA LEU A 585 -1.03 -16.30 8.96
C LEU A 585 -0.40 -15.82 10.27
N ILE A 586 -0.55 -16.59 11.36
CA ILE A 586 0.05 -16.27 12.66
C ILE A 586 1.57 -16.30 12.57
N GLY A 587 2.15 -17.35 11.99
CA GLY A 587 3.60 -17.47 11.82
C GLY A 587 4.16 -16.35 10.94
N CYS A 588 3.42 -15.96 9.89
CA CYS A 588 3.81 -14.83 9.06
C CYS A 588 3.69 -13.49 9.76
N LEU A 589 2.60 -13.24 10.48
CA LEU A 589 2.44 -12.02 11.28
C LEU A 589 3.62 -11.89 12.26
N LEU A 590 3.90 -12.93 13.04
CA LEU A 590 5.00 -12.96 14.01
C LEU A 590 6.37 -12.81 13.33
N GLY A 591 6.59 -13.49 12.20
CA GLY A 591 7.81 -13.32 11.43
C GLY A 591 8.01 -11.89 10.95
N ILE A 592 6.94 -11.24 10.47
CA ILE A 592 6.97 -9.88 9.95
C ILE A 592 7.22 -8.85 11.08
N GLU A 593 6.62 -9.07 12.24
CA GLU A 593 6.84 -8.30 13.47
C GLU A 593 8.31 -8.35 13.91
N VAL A 594 8.91 -9.54 13.92
CA VAL A 594 10.24 -9.76 14.50
C VAL A 594 11.38 -9.53 13.50
N GLU A 595 11.20 -9.96 12.25
CA GLU A 595 12.29 -10.04 11.24
C GLU A 595 12.10 -9.00 10.12
N GLY A 596 11.02 -8.22 10.14
CA GLY A 596 10.70 -7.20 9.13
C GLY A 596 9.95 -7.77 7.90
N PRO A 597 9.83 -7.01 6.80
CA PRO A 597 8.91 -7.32 5.69
C PRO A 597 9.08 -8.71 5.03
N SER A 598 10.26 -9.32 5.09
CA SER A 598 10.49 -10.68 4.58
C SER A 598 9.83 -11.77 5.44
N GLY A 599 9.57 -11.46 6.71
CA GLY A 599 9.10 -12.37 7.75
C GLY A 599 10.10 -13.46 8.18
N GLY A 600 11.34 -13.42 7.67
CA GLY A 600 12.43 -14.31 8.07
C GLY A 600 12.08 -15.81 7.92
N PRO A 601 12.61 -16.69 8.79
CA PRO A 601 12.35 -18.13 8.74
C PRO A 601 10.93 -18.53 9.18
N LEU A 602 10.22 -17.64 9.88
CA LEU A 602 8.87 -17.85 10.40
C LEU A 602 7.78 -17.65 9.34
N CYS A 603 8.10 -16.94 8.26
CA CYS A 603 7.18 -16.67 7.17
C CYS A 603 7.77 -17.10 5.83
N THR A 604 7.08 -18.00 5.13
CA THR A 604 7.55 -18.41 3.80
C THR A 604 7.25 -17.36 2.72
N TRP A 605 6.51 -16.28 3.03
CA TRP A 605 6.10 -15.27 2.05
C TRP A 605 7.28 -14.57 1.38
N GLY A 606 8.38 -14.35 2.11
CA GLY A 606 9.61 -13.76 1.56
C GLY A 606 10.40 -14.67 0.62
N GLN A 607 9.97 -15.93 0.42
CA GLN A 607 10.67 -16.91 -0.39
C GLN A 607 9.98 -17.15 -1.73
N THR A 608 10.78 -17.34 -2.78
CA THR A 608 10.27 -17.78 -4.09
C THR A 608 9.79 -19.23 -3.99
N PRO A 609 8.49 -19.52 -4.23
CA PRO A 609 7.99 -20.89 -4.23
C PRO A 609 8.53 -21.69 -5.42
N PRO A 610 8.59 -23.02 -5.35
CA PRO A 610 8.94 -23.85 -6.49
C PRO A 610 7.90 -23.73 -7.63
N ARG A 611 8.37 -23.77 -8.87
CA ARG A 611 7.50 -23.73 -10.05
C ARG A 611 6.56 -24.95 -10.09
N PRO A 612 5.24 -24.75 -10.26
CA PRO A 612 4.28 -25.85 -10.38
C PRO A 612 4.58 -26.78 -11.57
N GLY A 613 4.58 -28.10 -11.34
CA GLY A 613 4.80 -29.11 -12.38
C GLY A 613 6.24 -29.58 -12.57
N MET A 614 7.22 -29.00 -11.86
CA MET A 614 8.58 -29.57 -11.71
C MET A 614 8.72 -30.45 -10.45
N ARG A 615 7.61 -30.78 -9.79
CA ARG A 615 7.54 -31.65 -8.61
C ARG A 615 7.64 -33.12 -8.98
N ALA A 616 8.25 -33.93 -8.10
CA ALA A 616 8.20 -35.38 -8.23
C ALA A 616 6.74 -35.87 -8.05
N ALA A 617 6.39 -37.00 -8.66
CA ALA A 617 5.08 -37.61 -8.47
C ALA A 617 4.91 -38.03 -7.01
N GLY A 618 4.11 -37.29 -6.23
CA GLY A 618 3.90 -37.54 -4.80
C GLY A 618 3.77 -36.29 -3.92
N ASP A 619 4.16 -35.11 -4.41
CA ASP A 619 4.12 -33.88 -3.62
C ASP A 619 2.69 -33.35 -3.42
N ASP A 620 2.17 -33.52 -2.21
CA ASP A 620 0.88 -33.00 -1.75
C ASP A 620 0.81 -31.47 -1.93
N PRO A 621 -0.25 -30.90 -2.54
CA PRO A 621 -0.53 -29.47 -2.52
C PRO A 621 -0.52 -28.85 -1.12
N SER A 622 -0.80 -29.65 -0.07
CA SER A 622 -0.68 -29.26 1.32
C SER A 622 0.75 -28.89 1.73
N ALA A 623 1.80 -29.32 1.02
CA ALA A 623 3.19 -28.99 1.35
C ALA A 623 3.56 -27.50 1.13
N LEU A 624 2.75 -26.72 0.38
CA LEU A 624 2.85 -25.25 0.31
C LEU A 624 2.01 -24.54 1.38
N ALA A 625 1.22 -25.31 2.13
CA ALA A 625 0.42 -24.88 3.26
C ALA A 625 0.96 -25.43 4.59
N ALA A 626 1.79 -26.48 4.55
CA ALA A 626 2.32 -27.14 5.72
C ALA A 626 3.15 -26.14 6.53
N PRO A 627 2.86 -25.97 7.83
CA PRO A 627 3.61 -25.07 8.66
C PRO A 627 5.10 -25.43 8.60
N THR A 628 5.98 -24.44 8.54
CA THR A 628 7.42 -24.69 8.68
C THR A 628 7.69 -25.36 10.03
N GLU A 629 8.84 -26.02 10.16
CA GLU A 629 9.24 -26.60 11.44
C GLU A 629 9.21 -25.55 12.58
N ALA A 630 9.64 -24.32 12.28
CA ALA A 630 9.57 -23.21 13.21
C ALA A 630 8.12 -22.79 13.53
N GLN A 631 7.21 -22.79 12.55
CA GLN A 631 5.78 -22.53 12.77
C GLN A 631 5.12 -23.65 13.61
N ARG A 632 5.52 -24.91 13.42
CA ARG A 632 5.05 -26.04 14.24
C ARG A 632 5.49 -25.88 15.70
N GLN A 633 6.78 -25.59 15.93
CA GLN A 633 7.35 -25.42 17.27
C GLN A 633 6.74 -24.21 18.00
N LEU A 634 6.56 -23.09 17.31
CA LEU A 634 5.90 -21.90 17.84
C LEU A 634 4.44 -22.19 18.23
N MET A 635 3.69 -22.85 17.34
CA MET A 635 2.31 -23.23 17.63
C MET A 635 2.23 -24.23 18.79
N ALA A 636 3.16 -25.18 18.89
CA ALA A 636 3.26 -26.09 20.03
C ALA A 636 3.51 -25.32 21.36
N GLY A 637 4.34 -24.27 21.35
CA GLY A 637 4.54 -23.38 22.50
C GLY A 637 3.29 -22.58 22.88
N ILE A 638 2.62 -21.96 21.90
CA ILE A 638 1.33 -21.25 22.09
C ILE A 638 0.27 -22.21 22.67
N CYS A 639 0.29 -23.47 22.23
CA CYS A 639 -0.60 -24.51 22.68
C CYS A 639 -0.30 -25.00 24.09
N TRP A 640 0.98 -25.13 24.44
CA TRP A 640 1.42 -25.45 25.80
C TRP A 640 1.01 -24.36 26.82
N LEU A 641 1.07 -23.09 26.41
CA LEU A 641 0.63 -21.94 27.24
C LEU A 641 -0.91 -21.79 27.33
N GLY A 642 -1.68 -22.62 26.61
CA GLY A 642 -3.15 -22.59 26.62
C GLY A 642 -3.78 -21.39 25.90
N LEU A 643 -2.98 -20.62 25.16
CA LEU A 643 -3.39 -19.35 24.55
C LEU A 643 -4.21 -19.52 23.26
N ALA A 644 -4.16 -20.70 22.63
CA ALA A 644 -4.90 -20.99 21.40
C ALA A 644 -5.54 -22.39 21.38
N ALA A 645 -6.12 -22.82 22.52
CA ALA A 645 -6.57 -24.19 22.83
C ALA A 645 -7.40 -24.93 21.75
N ARG A 646 -8.01 -24.23 20.78
CA ARG A 646 -8.74 -24.84 19.65
C ARG A 646 -7.88 -25.18 18.43
N THR A 647 -6.78 -24.46 18.23
CA THR A 647 -5.82 -24.68 17.15
C THR A 647 -4.78 -25.74 17.48
N CYS A 648 -4.79 -26.23 18.73
CA CYS A 648 -3.81 -27.15 19.31
C CYS A 648 -4.07 -28.62 19.03
N ALA A 649 -5.31 -28.99 18.70
CA ALA A 649 -5.68 -30.38 18.44
C ALA A 649 -4.78 -31.13 17.43
N PRO A 650 -4.25 -30.50 16.36
CA PRO A 650 -3.29 -31.14 15.45
C PRO A 650 -1.87 -31.27 15.99
N TYR A 651 -1.52 -30.52 17.05
CA TYR A 651 -0.19 -30.46 17.68
C TYR A 651 -0.14 -31.19 19.02
N ASP A 652 -1.29 -31.66 19.52
CA ASP A 652 -1.41 -32.45 20.76
C ASP A 652 -0.57 -33.75 20.72
N ALA A 653 -0.21 -34.27 19.54
CA ALA A 653 0.64 -35.46 19.38
C ALA A 653 2.16 -35.17 19.42
N GLU A 654 2.58 -33.91 19.29
CA GLU A 654 3.98 -33.47 19.43
C GLU A 654 4.30 -33.05 20.88
N THR A 655 3.35 -33.23 21.81
CA THR A 655 3.48 -32.92 23.25
C THR A 655 4.27 -33.97 24.06
N GLU A 656 5.15 -34.73 23.42
CA GLU A 656 6.21 -35.43 24.18
C GLU A 656 7.10 -34.37 24.83
N PRO A 657 7.50 -34.54 26.10
CA PRO A 657 8.31 -33.55 26.78
C PRO A 657 9.56 -33.33 25.94
N VAL A 658 9.84 -32.08 25.60
CA VAL A 658 11.11 -31.67 24.99
C VAL A 658 12.20 -31.95 26.04
N GLU A 659 12.62 -33.20 26.14
CA GLU A 659 13.86 -33.58 26.78
C GLU A 659 14.99 -33.05 25.90
N SER A 660 15.82 -32.20 26.51
CA SER A 660 17.09 -31.70 26.00
C SER A 660 17.05 -30.57 24.95
N GLY A 661 16.93 -29.33 25.44
CA GLY A 661 18.03 -28.36 25.34
C GLY A 661 18.53 -27.95 23.94
N ARG A 662 17.71 -28.06 22.91
CA ARG A 662 17.94 -27.41 21.60
C ARG A 662 16.70 -26.64 21.19
N THR A 663 16.32 -25.67 22.03
CA THR A 663 15.52 -24.53 21.59
C THR A 663 16.26 -23.81 20.47
N TRP A 664 15.53 -23.10 19.60
CA TRP A 664 16.10 -22.08 18.73
C TRP A 664 16.64 -20.93 19.60
N ALA A 665 17.73 -21.16 20.32
CA ALA A 665 18.58 -20.11 20.83
C ALA A 665 19.32 -19.49 19.62
N ARG A 666 18.63 -18.68 18.81
CA ARG A 666 19.34 -17.62 18.08
C ARG A 666 19.84 -16.67 19.15
N SER A 667 21.16 -16.60 19.25
CA SER A 667 21.89 -16.13 20.43
C SER A 667 21.22 -14.93 21.11
N THR A 668 20.85 -15.09 22.38
CA THR A 668 20.62 -13.95 23.29
C THR A 668 21.86 -13.06 23.39
N GLU A 669 23.01 -13.58 22.95
CA GLU A 669 24.25 -12.84 22.75
C GLU A 669 24.04 -11.60 21.89
N LEU A 670 24.64 -10.53 22.37
CA LEU A 670 24.77 -9.27 21.67
C LEU A 670 25.47 -9.47 20.31
N PRO A 671 25.16 -8.65 19.29
CA PRO A 671 25.93 -8.68 18.05
C PRO A 671 27.43 -8.48 18.35
N ALA A 672 28.32 -9.21 17.67
CA ALA A 672 29.78 -9.15 17.90
C ALA A 672 30.38 -7.73 17.92
N ALA A 673 29.72 -6.75 17.30
CA ALA A 673 30.08 -5.33 17.38
C ALA A 673 29.99 -4.74 18.81
N TYR A 674 29.37 -5.44 19.75
CA TYR A 674 29.12 -5.07 21.14
C TYR A 674 29.97 -5.89 22.13
N ASP A 675 30.85 -6.78 21.65
CA ASP A 675 31.74 -7.56 22.51
C ASP A 675 32.64 -6.63 23.34
N GLY A 676 32.59 -6.80 24.67
CA GLY A 676 33.37 -6.00 25.62
C GLY A 676 32.92 -4.53 25.76
N VAL A 677 31.73 -4.18 25.26
CA VAL A 677 31.13 -2.85 25.46
C VAL A 677 30.34 -2.84 26.76
N GLU A 678 30.73 -1.97 27.69
CA GLU A 678 30.01 -1.77 28.95
C GLU A 678 28.85 -0.77 28.77
N PRO A 679 27.63 -1.05 29.30
CA PRO A 679 26.49 -0.15 29.21
C PRO A 679 26.73 1.17 29.96
N VAL A 680 26.39 2.29 29.32
CA VAL A 680 26.43 3.63 29.93
C VAL A 680 25.01 4.12 30.17
N ALA A 681 24.67 4.34 31.44
CA ALA A 681 23.34 4.79 31.85
C ALA A 681 22.92 6.08 31.12
N THR A 682 21.79 6.01 30.42
CA THR A 682 21.21 7.16 29.74
C THR A 682 20.39 8.01 30.72
N GLN A 683 20.57 9.35 30.70
CA GLN A 683 19.85 10.29 31.59
C GLN A 683 18.63 10.96 30.92
N ALA A 684 18.44 10.77 29.60
CA ALA A 684 17.34 11.36 28.82
C ALA A 684 15.96 10.79 29.22
N ARG A 685 14.84 11.43 28.90
CA ARG A 685 13.52 10.81 29.14
C ARG A 685 13.34 9.64 28.16
N LEU A 686 12.59 8.59 28.53
CA LEU A 686 12.33 7.45 27.62
C LEU A 686 11.69 7.91 26.29
N SER A 687 10.87 8.96 26.33
CA SER A 687 10.28 9.61 25.15
C SER A 687 11.28 10.32 24.24
N GLU A 688 12.48 10.63 24.72
CA GLU A 688 13.56 11.29 23.96
C GLU A 688 14.54 10.27 23.35
N LEU A 689 14.50 9.02 23.83
CA LEU A 689 15.21 7.90 23.24
C LEU A 689 14.44 7.45 22.00
N THR A 690 14.75 8.06 20.86
CA THR A 690 14.12 7.75 19.57
C THR A 690 15.06 6.97 18.64
N CYS A 691 14.56 6.48 17.51
CA CYS A 691 15.41 5.92 16.47
C CYS A 691 16.40 6.94 15.89
N SER A 692 16.09 8.24 15.90
CA SER A 692 17.06 9.29 15.53
C SER A 692 18.19 9.35 16.55
N TRP A 693 17.84 9.29 17.84
CA TRP A 693 18.81 9.19 18.92
C TRP A 693 19.64 7.91 18.82
N TRP A 694 19.01 6.76 18.56
CA TRP A 694 19.67 5.45 18.43
C TRP A 694 20.77 5.50 17.37
N ARG A 695 20.47 6.05 16.18
CA ARG A 695 21.46 6.18 15.10
C ARG A 695 22.67 7.03 15.49
N GLN A 696 22.48 8.05 16.32
CA GLN A 696 23.52 8.98 16.75
C GLN A 696 24.29 8.49 17.98
N ALA A 697 23.65 7.70 18.85
CA ALA A 697 24.24 7.15 20.05
C ALA A 697 25.34 6.13 19.72
N ASP A 698 26.42 6.14 20.51
CA ASP A 698 27.43 5.09 20.48
C ASP A 698 26.90 3.79 21.10
N ARG A 699 27.67 2.69 20.97
CA ARG A 699 27.22 1.36 21.38
C ARG A 699 27.01 1.23 22.89
N ALA A 700 27.79 1.94 23.70
CA ALA A 700 27.69 1.90 25.15
C ALA A 700 26.41 2.60 25.64
N HIS A 701 26.08 3.76 25.05
CA HIS A 701 24.82 4.45 25.32
C HIS A 701 23.61 3.68 24.78
N ARG A 702 23.75 3.00 23.62
CA ARG A 702 22.70 2.12 23.10
C ARG A 702 22.37 0.98 24.07
N LEU A 703 23.38 0.29 24.61
CA LEU A 703 23.15 -0.76 25.62
C LEU A 703 22.49 -0.19 26.87
N GLY A 704 23.02 0.90 27.44
CA GLY A 704 22.39 1.51 28.61
C GLY A 704 21.01 2.16 28.36
N ALA A 705 20.59 2.30 27.10
CA ALA A 705 19.19 2.60 26.75
C ALA A 705 18.33 1.33 26.70
N VAL A 706 18.87 0.21 26.22
CA VAL A 706 18.19 -1.09 26.26
C VAL A 706 17.94 -1.50 27.70
N ASP A 707 18.96 -1.53 28.57
CA ASP A 707 18.83 -1.91 30.00
C ASP A 707 17.73 -1.10 30.69
N ARG A 708 17.69 0.20 30.41
CA ARG A 708 16.72 1.12 31.03
C ARG A 708 15.31 0.97 30.48
N ILE A 709 15.17 0.66 29.19
CA ILE A 709 13.88 0.39 28.57
C ILE A 709 13.35 -0.97 29.07
N GLU A 710 14.23 -1.97 29.22
CA GLU A 710 13.89 -3.25 29.82
C GLU A 710 13.41 -3.07 31.26
N GLU A 711 14.19 -2.41 32.12
CA GLU A 711 13.82 -2.15 33.52
C GLU A 711 12.45 -1.46 33.64
N PHE A 712 12.18 -0.49 32.76
CA PHE A 712 10.89 0.17 32.67
C PHE A 712 9.77 -0.78 32.19
N ALA A 713 10.02 -1.54 31.13
CA ALA A 713 9.04 -2.43 30.51
C ALA A 713 8.71 -3.64 31.40
N THR A 714 9.67 -4.13 32.18
CA THR A 714 9.51 -5.25 33.13
C THR A 714 9.08 -4.79 34.52
N GLY A 715 8.81 -3.50 34.70
CA GLY A 715 8.35 -2.93 35.96
C GLY A 715 6.97 -3.46 36.39
N PRO A 716 6.59 -3.27 37.66
CA PRO A 716 5.26 -3.65 38.16
C PRO A 716 4.16 -2.85 37.45
N ILE A 717 3.11 -3.54 37.00
CA ILE A 717 1.94 -2.94 36.37
C ILE A 717 0.96 -2.52 37.47
N ASP A 718 0.89 -1.21 37.73
CA ASP A 718 0.01 -0.64 38.75
C ASP A 718 -1.43 -0.40 38.26
N GLY A 719 -2.38 -0.91 39.05
CA GLY A 719 -3.82 -0.65 38.98
C GLY A 719 -4.41 -0.61 40.40
N SER A 720 -5.73 -0.54 40.56
CA SER A 720 -6.38 -0.58 41.89
C SER A 720 -6.16 -1.90 42.65
N VAL A 721 -5.59 -2.91 41.98
CA VAL A 721 -5.02 -4.16 42.53
C VAL A 721 -3.76 -4.49 41.69
N PRO A 722 -2.66 -5.03 42.25
CA PRO A 722 -1.46 -5.37 41.47
C PRO A 722 -1.74 -6.45 40.41
N TYR A 723 -1.43 -6.18 39.13
CA TYR A 723 -1.74 -7.06 37.99
C TYR A 723 -0.56 -7.89 37.46
N GLY A 724 0.66 -7.68 37.96
CA GLY A 724 1.86 -8.43 37.55
C GLY A 724 3.03 -7.52 37.14
N PHE A 725 3.99 -8.06 36.40
CA PHE A 725 5.11 -7.35 35.81
C PHE A 725 4.95 -7.32 34.29
N GLY A 726 5.47 -6.29 33.62
CA GLY A 726 5.49 -6.26 32.16
C GLY A 726 6.52 -7.22 31.55
N ALA A 727 6.43 -7.45 30.24
CA ALA A 727 7.28 -8.39 29.52
C ALA A 727 8.64 -7.77 29.15
N GLY A 728 9.69 -8.59 29.19
CA GLY A 728 11.06 -8.24 28.77
C GLY A 728 11.50 -9.00 27.52
N MET A 729 12.63 -8.61 26.95
CA MET A 729 13.24 -9.23 25.77
C MET A 729 14.77 -9.19 25.93
N PRO A 730 15.51 -10.25 25.54
CA PRO A 730 16.97 -10.24 25.65
C PRO A 730 17.64 -9.06 24.94
N ASP A 731 18.70 -8.50 25.53
CA ASP A 731 19.40 -7.33 24.98
C ASP A 731 19.88 -7.52 23.54
N GLY A 732 20.40 -8.71 23.22
CA GLY A 732 20.82 -9.04 21.86
C GLY A 732 19.70 -8.88 20.83
N TRP A 733 18.46 -9.20 21.23
CA TRP A 733 17.28 -9.04 20.39
C TRP A 733 16.86 -7.58 20.29
N ALA A 734 16.76 -6.88 21.43
CA ALA A 734 16.43 -5.46 21.45
C ALA A 734 17.39 -4.62 20.59
N VAL A 735 18.69 -4.88 20.70
CA VAL A 735 19.74 -4.21 19.91
C VAL A 735 19.58 -4.48 18.42
N ARG A 736 19.32 -5.73 18.01
CA ARG A 736 19.12 -6.08 16.59
C ARG A 736 17.84 -5.47 16.02
N MET A 737 16.74 -5.55 16.77
CA MET A 737 15.48 -4.94 16.41
C MET A 737 15.64 -3.43 16.22
N PHE A 738 16.26 -2.71 17.16
CA PHE A 738 16.49 -1.29 17.02
C PHE A 738 17.46 -0.96 15.88
N GLN A 739 18.52 -1.75 15.66
CA GLN A 739 19.40 -1.56 14.50
C GLN A 739 18.67 -1.68 13.18
N GLN A 740 17.77 -2.66 13.04
CA GLN A 740 17.00 -2.88 11.84
C GLN A 740 15.91 -1.80 11.66
N ARG A 741 15.08 -1.59 12.69
CA ARG A 741 13.94 -0.65 12.67
C ARG A 741 14.39 0.81 12.59
N CYS A 742 15.49 1.17 13.23
CA CYS A 742 16.01 2.54 13.23
C CYS A 742 17.00 2.82 12.09
N SER A 743 17.28 1.85 11.20
CA SER A 743 18.18 2.05 10.05
C SER A 743 17.67 3.11 9.06
N MET A 744 16.35 3.25 8.95
CA MET A 744 15.64 4.23 8.11
C MET A 744 15.62 5.61 8.78
N PHE A 745 15.92 6.68 8.04
CA PHE A 745 15.98 8.04 8.60
C PHE A 745 14.61 8.51 9.13
N GLU A 746 13.53 8.10 8.45
CA GLU A 746 12.10 8.32 8.70
C GLU A 746 11.65 7.72 10.03
N ALA A 747 12.32 6.64 10.46
CA ALA A 747 12.09 6.09 11.79
C ALA A 747 12.50 7.08 12.90
N GLY A 748 13.16 8.19 12.56
CA GLY A 748 13.78 9.13 13.50
C GLY A 748 12.89 9.59 14.67
N GLY A 749 11.59 9.71 14.48
CA GLY A 749 10.65 10.11 15.52
C GLY A 749 10.17 8.99 16.45
N PHE A 750 10.36 7.72 16.09
CA PHE A 750 9.85 6.59 16.88
C PHE A 750 10.61 6.47 18.18
N ALA A 751 9.89 6.54 19.29
CA ALA A 751 10.46 6.29 20.61
C ALA A 751 10.78 4.79 20.77
N LEU A 752 12.00 4.48 21.16
CA LEU A 752 12.53 3.12 21.27
C LEU A 752 11.72 2.28 22.27
N TYR A 753 11.27 2.89 23.38
CA TYR A 753 10.46 2.17 24.38
C TYR A 753 9.10 1.72 23.81
N LYS A 754 8.54 2.43 22.82
CA LYS A 754 7.30 2.02 22.14
C LYS A 754 7.54 0.79 21.26
N LEU A 755 8.64 0.80 20.50
CA LEU A 755 9.06 -0.34 19.67
C LEU A 755 9.39 -1.57 20.54
N TYR A 756 10.04 -1.35 21.69
CA TYR A 756 10.35 -2.41 22.65
C TYR A 756 9.09 -2.98 23.31
N GLY A 757 8.21 -2.13 23.85
CA GLY A 757 6.98 -2.58 24.50
C GLY A 757 6.04 -3.33 23.56
N ALA A 758 6.08 -3.01 22.26
CA ALA A 758 5.37 -3.74 21.23
C ALA A 758 5.98 -5.13 20.94
N ALA A 759 7.30 -5.28 21.01
CA ALA A 759 7.99 -6.54 20.68
C ALA A 759 8.24 -7.48 21.87
N ALA A 760 8.40 -6.94 23.09
CA ALA A 760 8.79 -7.69 24.27
C ALA A 760 7.81 -8.81 24.68
N PRO A 761 6.47 -8.64 24.58
CA PRO A 761 5.52 -9.72 24.84
C PRO A 761 5.70 -10.93 23.92
N PHE A 762 6.28 -10.75 22.72
CA PHE A 762 6.54 -11.82 21.74
C PHE A 762 7.85 -12.55 21.99
N ALA A 763 8.88 -11.79 22.38
CA ALA A 763 10.17 -12.35 22.70
C ALA A 763 10.11 -13.25 23.95
N ALA A 764 9.32 -12.86 24.94
CA ALA A 764 9.08 -13.64 26.15
C ALA A 764 8.36 -14.99 25.90
N VAL A 765 7.81 -15.23 24.70
CA VAL A 765 7.15 -16.49 24.30
C VAL A 765 8.09 -17.38 23.46
N ALA A 766 9.24 -16.82 23.01
CA ALA A 766 10.23 -17.51 22.18
C ALA A 766 11.46 -18.01 22.96
N ASP A 767 11.66 -17.54 24.19
CA ASP A 767 12.54 -18.11 25.22
C ASP A 767 11.77 -19.16 26.06
#